data_AF-I6RZI0-F1
#
_entry.id   AF-I6RZI0-F1
#
_cell.length_a   1.000
_cell.length_b   1.000
_cell.length_c   1.000
_cell.angle_alpha   90.00
_cell.angle_beta   90.00
_cell.angle_gamma   90.00
#
_symmetry.space_group_name_H-M   'P 1'
#
loop_
_entity.id
_entity.type
_entity.pdbx_description
1 polymer ?
#
loop_
_entity_poly.entity_id
_entity_poly.type
_entity_poly.pdbx_seq_one_letter_code
_entity_poly.pdbx_strand_id
1 'polypeptide(L)'
;MSEKQIFKTTWGGRPLQIEVGQLAKQANGAVLVRYGDTVVLSAAVASKEAKDTDFFPLTINYEEKMYAAGKIPGGFIKREGRPSTEATLTARLIDRPIRPMFADGFRNEVQVTNIVMSVETDCSPAMAAMLGSSLALSISDIPFDGPIAGVEVGRVNGEYVLNPTVEQAEQTDIELSVAGTKQAINMVESGAKEVSEEDMLGALLFGFDAIKELVAFQEEIVQAVGKEKMEVSLLQVDADLKKEIFDASYATMKTAVMTEEKLAREDNIEQVKIDIREAYAEKFIGHAEEDQLLKEVKQITEDLEKDVVRELITIDKIRPDGRKLDEIRPLASEVSLLPRVHGSGLFTRGQTQALSACTLAPLGEHQIIDGLGVEVSKRFIHHYNFPQFSVGSTGRAGSPGRREIGHGALGERALAQVIPSEEDFPYTIRLVAEVLESNGSSSQASICAGTLALMDAGVPIKAPVAGIAMGLVSDGENYTILTDIQGLEDHLGDMDFKVAGTKDGITALQMDIKIQGITEQILKEALAQAKQARMEILEELTSTIAAPREELSPYAPKIEMIQIDPAKIKDVIGKGGDTINGIIEETGVKIDIDQDGKVSIASSDKEMIQKAIKIIEDLTKEVKVGEVYLGKVVRIEKFGAFVNLIKGKDGLVHISQLSNDRVNKVEDVVKLGDEVLVKVTEIDKQGRVNLSRKAMLTEDGSEKETK
;
A
#
# COMPACT_ATOMS: atom_id res chain seq x y z
N MET A 1 -36.22 -21.91 12.14
CA MET A 1 -35.77 -23.04 12.99
C MET A 1 -34.64 -22.55 13.89
N SER A 2 -34.60 -22.95 15.16
CA SER A 2 -33.77 -22.33 16.20
C SER A 2 -32.56 -23.16 16.66
N GLU A 3 -32.31 -24.31 16.03
CA GLU A 3 -31.21 -25.21 16.40
C GLU A 3 -29.92 -24.86 15.67
N LYS A 4 -28.82 -24.91 16.42
CA LYS A 4 -27.46 -24.65 15.93
C LYS A 4 -27.02 -25.80 15.03
N GLN A 5 -26.68 -25.49 13.78
CA GLN A 5 -26.07 -26.44 12.85
C GLN A 5 -24.59 -26.10 12.68
N ILE A 6 -23.74 -27.13 12.59
CA ILE A 6 -22.28 -26.99 12.52
C ILE A 6 -21.77 -27.81 11.35
N PHE A 7 -21.08 -27.14 10.43
CA PHE A 7 -20.39 -27.75 9.28
C PHE A 7 -18.88 -27.60 9.46
N LYS A 8 -18.10 -28.61 9.06
CA LYS A 8 -16.65 -28.63 9.29
C LYS A 8 -15.91 -29.12 8.05
N THR A 9 -14.76 -28.51 7.80
CA THR A 9 -13.79 -28.95 6.78
C THR A 9 -12.38 -28.50 7.20
N THR A 10 -11.41 -28.64 6.30
CA THR A 10 -10.05 -28.11 6.43
C THR A 10 -9.79 -27.13 5.30
N TRP A 11 -9.17 -26.00 5.62
CA TRP A 11 -8.80 -24.96 4.65
C TRP A 11 -7.37 -24.51 4.91
N GLY A 12 -6.50 -24.53 3.90
CA GLY A 12 -5.08 -24.17 4.09
C GLY A 12 -4.37 -25.00 5.18
N GLY A 13 -4.78 -26.26 5.38
CA GLY A 13 -4.25 -27.14 6.43
C GLY A 13 -4.79 -26.87 7.85
N ARG A 14 -5.70 -25.90 8.04
CA ARG A 14 -6.24 -25.49 9.33
C ARG A 14 -7.74 -25.83 9.44
N PRO A 15 -8.27 -26.09 10.64
CA PRO A 15 -9.68 -26.44 10.81
C PRO A 15 -10.59 -25.26 10.48
N LEU A 16 -11.64 -25.52 9.69
CA LEU A 16 -12.68 -24.56 9.36
C LEU A 16 -14.02 -25.08 9.86
N GLN A 17 -14.77 -24.23 10.56
CA GLN A 17 -16.09 -24.54 11.09
C GLN A 17 -17.07 -23.40 10.80
N ILE A 18 -18.26 -23.75 10.30
CA ILE A 18 -19.35 -22.82 10.02
C ILE A 18 -20.52 -23.15 10.94
N GLU A 19 -21.03 -22.16 11.68
CA GLU A 19 -22.19 -22.31 12.54
C GLU A 19 -23.37 -21.47 12.03
N VAL A 20 -24.55 -22.07 11.93
CA VAL A 20 -25.77 -21.43 11.43
C VAL A 20 -26.92 -21.59 12.42
N GLY A 21 -27.81 -20.59 12.50
CA GLY A 21 -29.10 -20.68 13.21
C GLY A 21 -29.11 -20.22 14.68
N GLN A 22 -27.94 -19.99 15.29
CA GLN A 22 -27.84 -19.55 16.69
C GLN A 22 -27.78 -18.03 16.87
N LEU A 23 -27.04 -17.32 16.02
CA LEU A 23 -26.74 -15.88 16.17
C LEU A 23 -27.44 -15.05 15.08
N ALA A 24 -27.63 -13.75 15.36
CA ALA A 24 -28.18 -12.76 14.42
C ALA A 24 -29.46 -13.19 13.68
N LYS A 25 -30.38 -13.87 14.38
CA LYS A 25 -31.57 -14.54 13.80
C LYS A 25 -32.57 -13.63 13.10
N GLN A 26 -32.46 -12.31 13.26
CA GLN A 26 -33.31 -11.32 12.59
C GLN A 26 -32.78 -10.93 11.21
N ALA A 27 -31.53 -11.28 10.87
CA ALA A 27 -30.97 -11.05 9.55
C ALA A 27 -31.60 -11.98 8.50
N ASN A 28 -31.53 -11.57 7.23
CA ASN A 28 -31.93 -12.41 6.10
C ASN A 28 -31.07 -13.68 6.05
N GLY A 29 -29.77 -13.58 6.31
CA GLY A 29 -28.88 -14.71 6.55
C GLY A 29 -27.73 -14.34 7.48
N ALA A 30 -27.26 -15.30 8.27
CA ALA A 30 -26.13 -15.09 9.17
C ALA A 30 -25.38 -16.38 9.47
N VAL A 31 -24.06 -16.28 9.54
CA VAL A 31 -23.15 -17.38 9.85
C VAL A 31 -22.06 -16.92 10.82
N LEU A 32 -21.63 -17.83 11.71
CA LEU A 32 -20.41 -17.65 12.48
C LEU A 32 -19.33 -18.55 11.89
N VAL A 33 -18.30 -17.93 11.33
CA VAL A 33 -17.13 -18.61 10.76
C VAL A 33 -16.06 -18.75 11.85
N ARG A 34 -15.49 -19.94 11.99
CA ARG A 34 -14.30 -20.22 12.81
C ARG A 34 -13.23 -20.83 11.91
N TYR A 35 -12.17 -20.08 11.66
CA TYR A 35 -10.99 -20.55 10.92
C TYR A 35 -9.83 -20.62 11.91
N GLY A 36 -9.46 -21.81 12.34
CA GLY A 36 -8.73 -21.97 13.60
C GLY A 36 -9.49 -21.31 14.76
N ASP A 37 -8.80 -20.47 15.52
CA ASP A 37 -9.35 -19.61 16.58
C ASP A 37 -9.73 -18.20 16.11
N THR A 38 -9.55 -17.87 14.81
CA THR A 38 -10.14 -16.68 14.20
C THR A 38 -11.64 -16.86 14.04
N VAL A 39 -12.43 -15.92 14.59
CA VAL A 39 -13.90 -15.98 14.59
C VAL A 39 -14.49 -14.72 13.99
N VAL A 40 -15.33 -14.88 12.97
CA VAL A 40 -16.04 -13.78 12.31
C VAL A 40 -17.54 -14.07 12.28
N LEU A 41 -18.35 -13.12 12.74
CA LEU A 41 -19.80 -13.14 12.56
C LEU A 41 -20.15 -12.34 11.32
N SER A 42 -20.75 -12.99 10.33
CA SER A 42 -21.22 -12.37 9.09
C SER A 42 -22.74 -12.40 9.03
N ALA A 43 -23.37 -11.26 8.78
CA ALA A 43 -24.82 -11.14 8.65
C ALA A 43 -25.19 -10.28 7.45
N ALA A 44 -26.13 -10.77 6.63
CA ALA A 44 -26.66 -10.10 5.45
C ALA A 44 -28.11 -9.68 5.68
N VAL A 45 -28.44 -8.45 5.28
CA VAL A 45 -29.78 -7.86 5.36
C VAL A 45 -30.11 -7.16 4.04
N ALA A 46 -31.33 -7.32 3.56
CA ALA A 46 -31.85 -6.57 2.41
C ALA A 46 -33.10 -5.76 2.79
N SER A 47 -33.29 -4.61 2.16
CA SER A 47 -34.55 -3.87 2.22
C SER A 47 -35.68 -4.67 1.55
N LYS A 48 -36.90 -4.50 2.05
CA LYS A 48 -38.09 -5.13 1.45
C LYS A 48 -38.44 -4.55 0.09
N GLU A 49 -38.24 -3.25 -0.06
CA GLU A 49 -38.55 -2.50 -1.28
C GLU A 49 -37.26 -2.01 -1.93
N ALA A 50 -37.28 -1.93 -3.26
CA ALA A 50 -36.21 -1.33 -4.05
C ALA A 50 -36.11 0.18 -3.79
N LYS A 51 -34.91 0.73 -3.90
CA LYS A 51 -34.69 2.17 -3.84
C LYS A 51 -34.87 2.77 -5.23
N ASP A 52 -35.41 3.98 -5.27
CA ASP A 52 -35.45 4.80 -6.49
C ASP A 52 -34.08 5.47 -6.68
N THR A 53 -33.11 4.68 -7.11
CA THR A 53 -31.72 5.11 -7.35
C THR A 53 -31.17 4.44 -8.60
N ASP A 54 -30.36 5.18 -9.36
CA ASP A 54 -29.76 4.67 -10.60
C ASP A 54 -28.62 3.65 -10.36
N PHE A 55 -28.26 3.34 -9.10
CA PHE A 55 -27.21 2.38 -8.74
C PHE A 55 -27.68 1.30 -7.75
N PHE A 56 -26.99 0.16 -7.71
CA PHE A 56 -27.23 -0.90 -6.73
C PHE A 56 -26.60 -0.56 -5.36
N PRO A 57 -27.40 -0.33 -4.30
CA PRO A 57 -26.90 0.08 -2.99
C PRO A 57 -26.44 -1.14 -2.17
N LEU A 58 -25.27 -1.68 -2.52
CA LEU A 58 -24.56 -2.70 -1.74
C LEU A 58 -23.52 -2.06 -0.82
N THR A 59 -23.62 -2.35 0.47
CA THR A 59 -22.63 -1.96 1.48
C THR A 59 -22.05 -3.19 2.17
N ILE A 60 -20.72 -3.35 2.07
CA ILE A 60 -19.97 -4.31 2.89
C ILE A 60 -19.31 -3.56 4.04
N ASN A 61 -19.62 -3.95 5.28
CA ASN A 61 -18.93 -3.50 6.47
C ASN A 61 -17.99 -4.60 6.97
N TYR A 62 -16.77 -4.21 7.30
CA TYR A 62 -15.81 -5.05 8.01
C TYR A 62 -15.39 -4.32 9.28
N GLU A 63 -15.77 -4.87 10.43
CA GLU A 63 -15.56 -4.27 11.74
C GLU A 63 -14.50 -5.03 12.53
N GLU A 64 -13.34 -4.39 12.67
CA GLU A 64 -12.29 -4.83 13.58
C GLU A 64 -12.65 -4.40 15.01
N LYS A 65 -12.69 -5.37 15.93
CA LYS A 65 -12.88 -5.09 17.35
C LYS A 65 -11.60 -5.41 18.09
N MET A 66 -11.05 -4.45 18.84
CA MET A 66 -9.75 -4.65 19.49
C MET A 66 -9.78 -5.76 20.54
N TYR A 67 -10.95 -6.03 21.12
CA TYR A 67 -11.15 -7.19 22.00
C TYR A 67 -10.90 -8.53 21.30
N ALA A 68 -11.00 -8.61 19.97
CA ALA A 68 -10.73 -9.82 19.21
C ALA A 68 -9.26 -10.26 19.33
N ALA A 69 -8.37 -9.31 19.61
CA ALA A 69 -6.96 -9.55 19.93
C ALA A 69 -6.65 -9.36 21.43
N GLY A 70 -7.67 -9.25 22.29
CA GLY A 70 -7.51 -8.99 23.72
C GLY A 70 -6.97 -7.60 24.06
N LYS A 71 -7.06 -6.63 23.15
CA LYS A 71 -6.53 -5.26 23.31
C LYS A 71 -7.63 -4.25 23.66
N ILE A 72 -7.25 -3.15 24.31
CA ILE A 72 -8.07 -1.93 24.41
C ILE A 72 -7.57 -0.96 23.34
N PRO A 73 -8.45 -0.28 22.57
CA PRO A 73 -8.03 0.67 21.53
C PRO A 73 -7.02 1.72 22.04
N GLY A 74 -5.96 1.99 21.26
CA GLY A 74 -4.90 2.93 21.65
C GLY A 74 -5.37 4.37 21.86
N GLY A 75 -6.36 4.84 21.09
CA GLY A 75 -6.84 6.22 21.10
C GLY A 75 -7.40 6.74 22.44
N PHE A 76 -7.48 8.06 22.60
CA PHE A 76 -7.89 8.71 23.87
C PHE A 76 -9.26 8.25 24.39
N ILE A 77 -10.22 8.01 23.49
CA ILE A 77 -11.60 7.63 23.82
C ILE A 77 -11.71 6.15 24.25
N LYS A 78 -10.68 5.32 23.98
CA LYS A 78 -10.68 3.87 24.27
C LYS A 78 -11.87 3.12 23.64
N ARG A 79 -12.28 3.54 22.45
CA ARG A 79 -13.37 2.97 21.66
C ARG A 79 -12.97 2.96 20.18
N GLU A 80 -13.37 1.93 19.44
CA GLU A 80 -13.21 1.87 17.99
C GLU A 80 -13.96 3.03 17.33
N GLY A 81 -13.23 3.81 16.52
CA GLY A 81 -13.73 5.01 15.86
C GLY A 81 -14.02 4.75 14.38
N ARG A 82 -13.46 5.62 13.52
CA ARG A 82 -13.52 5.41 12.07
C ARG A 82 -12.85 4.09 11.67
N PRO A 83 -13.31 3.43 10.59
CA PRO A 83 -12.64 2.24 10.06
C PRO A 83 -11.15 2.50 9.80
N SER A 84 -10.33 1.49 10.05
CA SER A 84 -8.91 1.50 9.69
C SER A 84 -8.76 1.43 8.16
N THR A 85 -7.54 1.72 7.68
CA THR A 85 -7.18 1.49 6.27
C THR A 85 -7.40 0.01 5.92
N GLU A 86 -6.92 -0.90 6.77
CA GLU A 86 -7.05 -2.35 6.56
C GLU A 86 -8.51 -2.82 6.52
N ALA A 87 -9.34 -2.33 7.44
CA ALA A 87 -10.77 -2.63 7.43
C ALA A 87 -11.46 -2.12 6.16
N THR A 88 -11.06 -0.94 5.68
CA THR A 88 -11.58 -0.36 4.43
C THR A 88 -11.17 -1.17 3.21
N LEU A 89 -9.91 -1.61 3.16
CA LEU A 89 -9.36 -2.46 2.10
C LEU A 89 -10.03 -3.83 2.10
N THR A 90 -10.15 -4.48 3.26
CA THR A 90 -10.85 -5.76 3.41
C THR A 90 -12.32 -5.66 2.99
N ALA A 91 -13.04 -4.60 3.40
CA ALA A 91 -14.41 -4.39 2.95
C ALA A 91 -14.50 -4.25 1.42
N ARG A 92 -13.52 -3.63 0.76
CA ARG A 92 -13.45 -3.57 -0.71
C ARG A 92 -13.11 -4.92 -1.32
N LEU A 93 -12.17 -5.65 -0.74
CA LEU A 93 -11.77 -7.00 -1.15
C LEU A 93 -12.98 -7.95 -1.19
N ILE A 94 -13.90 -7.82 -0.22
CA ILE A 94 -15.13 -8.61 -0.16
C ILE A 94 -16.22 -8.09 -1.13
N ASP A 95 -16.37 -6.77 -1.27
CA ASP A 95 -17.37 -6.13 -2.15
C ASP A 95 -17.16 -6.48 -3.63
N ARG A 96 -15.90 -6.41 -4.09
CA ARG A 96 -15.49 -6.61 -5.49
C ARG A 96 -16.00 -7.93 -6.11
N PRO A 97 -15.79 -9.12 -5.51
CA PRO A 97 -16.29 -10.37 -6.06
C PRO A 97 -17.79 -10.63 -5.78
N ILE A 98 -18.40 -9.98 -4.78
CA ILE A 98 -19.81 -10.17 -4.43
C ILE A 98 -20.74 -9.37 -5.36
N ARG A 99 -20.36 -8.13 -5.68
CA ARG A 99 -21.19 -7.18 -6.42
C ARG A 99 -21.68 -7.69 -7.78
N PRO A 100 -20.85 -8.35 -8.63
CA PRO A 100 -21.29 -8.83 -9.93
C PRO A 100 -22.26 -10.02 -9.86
N MET A 101 -22.44 -10.63 -8.68
CA MET A 101 -23.31 -11.81 -8.50
C MET A 101 -24.78 -11.42 -8.24
N PHE A 102 -25.11 -10.13 -8.25
CA PHE A 102 -26.49 -9.67 -8.19
C PHE A 102 -27.02 -9.43 -9.60
N ALA A 103 -28.28 -9.82 -9.83
CA ALA A 103 -28.93 -9.63 -11.12
C ALA A 103 -28.95 -8.15 -11.53
N ASP A 104 -28.79 -7.89 -12.82
CA ASP A 104 -28.89 -6.53 -13.33
C ASP A 104 -30.28 -5.94 -13.06
N GLY A 105 -30.34 -4.64 -12.79
CA GLY A 105 -31.55 -3.97 -12.33
C GLY A 105 -31.98 -4.25 -10.88
N PHE A 106 -31.24 -5.06 -10.11
CA PHE A 106 -31.51 -5.20 -8.67
C PHE A 106 -31.14 -3.91 -7.92
N ARG A 107 -32.09 -3.35 -7.17
CA ARG A 107 -31.98 -2.03 -6.52
C ARG A 107 -32.41 -2.02 -5.05
N ASN A 108 -32.65 -3.18 -4.44
CA ASN A 108 -32.83 -3.25 -2.99
C ASN A 108 -31.52 -2.91 -2.29
N GLU A 109 -31.61 -2.20 -1.17
CA GLU A 109 -30.46 -1.89 -0.35
C GLU A 109 -30.01 -3.17 0.36
N VAL A 110 -28.75 -3.58 0.13
CA VAL A 110 -28.16 -4.77 0.74
C VAL A 110 -26.99 -4.35 1.62
N GLN A 111 -27.00 -4.83 2.85
CA GLN A 111 -25.92 -4.64 3.80
C GLN A 111 -25.39 -5.99 4.27
N VAL A 112 -24.07 -6.19 4.15
CA VAL A 112 -23.37 -7.33 4.76
C VAL A 112 -22.40 -6.79 5.79
N THR A 113 -22.58 -7.20 7.05
CA THR A 113 -21.73 -6.76 8.16
C THR A 113 -20.93 -7.94 8.69
N ASN A 114 -19.61 -7.78 8.71
CA ASN A 114 -18.64 -8.74 9.23
C ASN A 114 -18.04 -8.19 10.51
N ILE A 115 -18.21 -8.88 11.63
CA ILE A 115 -17.65 -8.49 12.93
C ILE A 115 -16.57 -9.50 13.30
N VAL A 116 -15.33 -9.02 13.38
CA VAL A 116 -14.20 -9.85 13.84
C VAL A 116 -14.26 -9.94 15.36
N MET A 117 -14.46 -11.15 15.87
CA MET A 117 -14.71 -11.41 17.30
C MET A 117 -13.53 -12.06 18.01
N SER A 118 -12.65 -12.73 17.27
CA SER A 118 -11.43 -13.38 17.77
C SER A 118 -10.44 -13.48 16.61
N VAL A 119 -9.14 -13.32 16.88
CA VAL A 119 -8.09 -13.44 15.86
C VAL A 119 -7.00 -14.37 16.35
N GLU A 120 -6.74 -15.40 15.56
CA GLU A 120 -5.51 -16.16 15.56
C GLU A 120 -4.59 -15.62 14.46
N THR A 121 -3.31 -15.45 14.79
CA THR A 121 -2.32 -14.79 13.94
C THR A 121 -2.16 -15.41 12.55
N ASP A 122 -2.22 -16.74 12.43
CA ASP A 122 -2.06 -17.45 11.15
C ASP A 122 -3.38 -17.64 10.38
N CYS A 123 -4.52 -17.19 10.92
CA CYS A 123 -5.83 -17.41 10.32
C CYS A 123 -6.45 -16.09 9.87
N SER A 124 -6.31 -15.76 8.58
CA SER A 124 -6.76 -14.48 8.00
C SER A 124 -8.24 -14.18 8.30
N PRO A 125 -8.54 -13.12 9.08
CA PRO A 125 -9.92 -12.71 9.35
C PRO A 125 -10.60 -12.11 8.10
N ALA A 126 -9.82 -11.54 7.16
CA ALA A 126 -10.33 -11.04 5.89
C ALA A 126 -10.90 -12.17 5.03
N MET A 127 -10.16 -13.27 4.89
CA MET A 127 -10.61 -14.45 4.13
C MET A 127 -11.80 -15.14 4.82
N ALA A 128 -11.78 -15.26 6.15
CA ALA A 128 -12.92 -15.77 6.92
C ALA A 128 -14.18 -14.90 6.76
N ALA A 129 -14.03 -13.58 6.71
CA ALA A 129 -15.12 -12.63 6.48
C ALA A 129 -15.66 -12.71 5.04
N MET A 130 -14.80 -12.93 4.04
CA MET A 130 -15.24 -13.13 2.66
C MET A 130 -16.10 -14.40 2.54
N LEU A 131 -15.62 -15.52 3.09
CA LEU A 131 -16.37 -16.77 3.15
C LEU A 131 -17.70 -16.59 3.89
N GLY A 132 -17.66 -15.92 5.04
CA GLY A 132 -18.85 -15.65 5.84
C GLY A 132 -19.87 -14.75 5.14
N SER A 133 -19.41 -13.74 4.39
CA SER A 133 -20.26 -12.86 3.59
C SER A 133 -20.95 -13.62 2.46
N SER A 134 -20.19 -14.44 1.73
CA SER A 134 -20.72 -15.31 0.68
C SER A 134 -21.78 -16.27 1.21
N LEU A 135 -21.48 -16.98 2.31
CA LEU A 135 -22.42 -17.90 2.93
C LEU A 135 -23.66 -17.19 3.48
N ALA A 136 -23.50 -16.06 4.17
CA ALA A 136 -24.63 -15.31 4.72
C ALA A 136 -25.61 -14.87 3.64
N LEU A 137 -25.11 -14.42 2.48
CA LEU A 137 -25.94 -14.12 1.30
C LEU A 137 -26.55 -15.39 0.71
N SER A 138 -25.75 -16.44 0.53
CA SER A 138 -26.16 -17.68 -0.13
C SER A 138 -27.28 -18.41 0.64
N ILE A 139 -27.21 -18.47 1.97
CA ILE A 139 -28.25 -19.09 2.81
C ILE A 139 -29.48 -18.20 3.02
N SER A 140 -29.38 -16.90 2.71
CA SER A 140 -30.47 -15.95 2.88
C SER A 140 -31.54 -16.12 1.80
N ASP A 141 -32.65 -15.42 1.98
CA ASP A 141 -33.69 -15.21 0.97
C ASP A 141 -33.29 -14.15 -0.07
N ILE A 142 -32.15 -13.48 0.05
CA ILE A 142 -31.69 -12.45 -0.90
C ILE A 142 -31.26 -13.11 -2.22
N PRO A 143 -31.70 -12.62 -3.41
CA PRO A 143 -31.26 -13.14 -4.70
C PRO A 143 -29.76 -12.85 -4.90
N PHE A 144 -28.97 -13.91 -5.01
CA PHE A 144 -27.51 -13.84 -5.10
C PHE A 144 -27.02 -15.07 -5.88
N ASP A 145 -26.34 -14.84 -7.00
CA ASP A 145 -25.81 -15.86 -7.91
C ASP A 145 -24.40 -16.33 -7.49
N GLY A 146 -24.23 -16.59 -6.19
CA GLY A 146 -23.02 -17.17 -5.62
C GLY A 146 -23.11 -18.70 -5.47
N PRO A 147 -22.29 -19.33 -4.59
CA PRO A 147 -21.34 -18.69 -3.69
C PRO A 147 -20.04 -18.29 -4.38
N ILE A 148 -19.33 -17.35 -3.75
CA ILE A 148 -17.93 -17.03 -4.06
C ILE A 148 -17.03 -17.56 -2.94
N ALA A 149 -15.75 -17.77 -3.24
CA ALA A 149 -14.72 -17.93 -2.21
C ALA A 149 -13.49 -17.13 -2.59
N GLY A 150 -12.66 -16.80 -1.60
CA GLY A 150 -11.34 -16.24 -1.83
C GLY A 150 -10.31 -16.89 -0.92
N VAL A 151 -9.07 -16.87 -1.39
CA VAL A 151 -7.92 -17.48 -0.73
C VAL A 151 -6.71 -16.58 -0.87
N GLU A 152 -5.75 -16.77 0.03
CA GLU A 152 -4.42 -16.18 -0.06
C GLU A 152 -3.43 -17.22 -0.60
N VAL A 153 -2.54 -16.81 -1.49
CA VAL A 153 -1.50 -17.66 -2.07
C VAL A 153 -0.16 -16.97 -1.88
N GLY A 154 0.77 -17.71 -1.27
CA GLY A 154 2.18 -17.37 -1.18
C GLY A 154 3.02 -18.26 -2.09
N ARG A 155 4.31 -17.92 -2.22
CA ARG A 155 5.31 -18.80 -2.80
C ARG A 155 6.59 -18.76 -1.99
N VAL A 156 6.96 -19.90 -1.41
CA VAL A 156 8.11 -20.06 -0.52
C VAL A 156 9.04 -21.09 -1.14
N ASN A 157 10.32 -20.76 -1.32
CA ASN A 157 11.30 -21.64 -1.97
C ASN A 157 10.85 -22.18 -3.35
N GLY A 158 10.08 -21.40 -4.09
CA GLY A 158 9.55 -21.76 -5.42
C GLY A 158 8.27 -22.60 -5.40
N GLU A 159 7.74 -22.98 -4.24
CA GLU A 159 6.50 -23.76 -4.10
C GLU A 159 5.33 -22.87 -3.66
N TYR A 160 4.16 -23.02 -4.29
CA TYR A 160 2.96 -22.29 -3.90
C TYR A 160 2.37 -22.83 -2.59
N VAL A 161 1.97 -21.92 -1.72
CA VAL A 161 1.40 -22.23 -0.40
C VAL A 161 0.06 -21.53 -0.26
N LEU A 162 -0.96 -22.27 0.16
CA LEU A 162 -2.31 -21.74 0.42
C LEU A 162 -2.39 -21.17 1.84
N ASN A 163 -2.95 -19.97 1.98
CA ASN A 163 -3.10 -19.21 3.22
C ASN A 163 -1.83 -19.23 4.09
N PRO A 164 -0.72 -18.61 3.64
CA PRO A 164 0.57 -18.64 4.34
C PRO A 164 0.44 -18.28 5.83
N THR A 165 1.22 -18.95 6.68
CA THR A 165 1.47 -18.49 8.07
C THR A 165 2.26 -17.18 8.07
N VAL A 166 2.35 -16.49 9.21
CA VAL A 166 3.18 -15.27 9.32
C VAL A 166 4.63 -15.53 8.94
N GLU A 167 5.22 -16.65 9.37
CA GLU A 167 6.59 -17.02 9.03
C GLU A 167 6.77 -17.25 7.52
N GLN A 168 5.78 -17.90 6.88
CA GLN A 168 5.80 -18.12 5.43
C GLN A 168 5.57 -16.82 4.65
N ALA A 169 4.73 -15.92 5.16
CA ALA A 169 4.46 -14.62 4.55
C ALA A 169 5.71 -13.74 4.53
N GLU A 170 6.57 -13.77 5.56
CA GLU A 170 7.85 -13.05 5.55
C GLU A 170 8.81 -13.55 4.46
N GLN A 171 8.76 -14.84 4.15
CA GLN A 171 9.63 -15.50 3.18
C GLN A 171 9.06 -15.50 1.75
N THR A 172 7.81 -15.10 1.57
CA THR A 172 7.14 -15.17 0.27
C THR A 172 7.70 -14.15 -0.72
N ASP A 173 7.72 -14.51 -2.00
CA ASP A 173 7.96 -13.58 -3.10
C ASP A 173 6.67 -13.22 -3.87
N ILE A 174 5.55 -13.87 -3.55
CA ILE A 174 4.21 -13.58 -4.05
C ILE A 174 3.26 -13.43 -2.87
N GLU A 175 2.54 -12.33 -2.79
CA GLU A 175 1.43 -12.12 -1.86
C GLU A 175 0.17 -11.92 -2.69
N LEU A 176 -0.60 -12.98 -2.90
CA LEU A 176 -1.75 -12.97 -3.79
C LEU A 176 -3.03 -13.25 -3.00
N SER A 177 -3.99 -12.32 -3.03
CA SER A 177 -5.39 -12.58 -2.70
C SER A 177 -6.18 -12.76 -3.99
N VAL A 178 -6.85 -13.90 -4.13
CA VAL A 178 -7.66 -14.23 -5.30
C VAL A 178 -9.03 -14.69 -4.84
N ALA A 179 -10.09 -14.26 -5.52
CA ALA A 179 -11.46 -14.68 -5.26
C ALA A 179 -12.24 -14.91 -6.54
N GLY A 180 -13.22 -15.81 -6.47
CA GLY A 180 -14.07 -16.16 -7.60
C GLY A 180 -15.16 -17.16 -7.26
N THR A 181 -15.82 -17.63 -8.31
CA THR A 181 -16.84 -18.69 -8.28
C THR A 181 -16.20 -20.05 -8.57
N LYS A 182 -17.00 -21.11 -8.69
CA LYS A 182 -16.50 -22.42 -9.16
C LYS A 182 -16.08 -22.40 -10.64
N GLN A 183 -16.57 -21.44 -11.42
CA GLN A 183 -16.33 -21.39 -12.87
C GLN A 183 -15.16 -20.50 -13.24
N ALA A 184 -14.93 -19.42 -12.50
CA ALA A 184 -13.88 -18.48 -12.85
C ALA A 184 -13.46 -17.57 -11.69
N ILE A 185 -12.30 -16.93 -11.87
CA ILE A 185 -11.78 -15.86 -11.01
C ILE A 185 -12.58 -14.59 -11.31
N ASN A 186 -12.91 -13.82 -10.27
CA ASN A 186 -13.62 -12.53 -10.40
C ASN A 186 -12.81 -11.36 -9.85
N MET A 187 -11.92 -11.61 -8.88
CA MET A 187 -11.15 -10.57 -8.22
C MET A 187 -9.74 -11.06 -7.91
N VAL A 188 -8.77 -10.20 -8.19
CA VAL A 188 -7.36 -10.39 -7.78
C VAL A 188 -6.83 -9.13 -7.15
N GLU A 189 -5.98 -9.32 -6.14
CA GLU A 189 -5.12 -8.31 -5.56
C GLU A 189 -3.81 -8.94 -5.12
N SER A 190 -2.67 -8.44 -5.62
CA SER A 190 -1.36 -9.00 -5.27
C SER A 190 -0.24 -7.98 -5.19
N GLY A 191 0.77 -8.35 -4.42
CA GLY A 191 2.11 -7.77 -4.38
C GLY A 191 3.13 -8.86 -4.63
N ALA A 192 4.28 -8.53 -5.22
CA ALA A 192 5.29 -9.52 -5.51
C ALA A 192 6.70 -8.92 -5.59
N LYS A 193 7.72 -9.71 -5.28
CA LYS A 193 9.14 -9.29 -5.31
C LYS A 193 9.74 -9.48 -6.72
N GLU A 194 9.21 -8.75 -7.69
CA GLU A 194 9.63 -8.80 -9.12
C GLU A 194 9.56 -10.20 -9.73
N VAL A 195 8.41 -10.86 -9.59
CA VAL A 195 8.20 -12.22 -10.13
C VAL A 195 7.79 -12.21 -11.61
N SER A 196 8.00 -13.33 -12.30
CA SER A 196 7.63 -13.43 -13.71
C SER A 196 6.11 -13.49 -13.93
N GLU A 197 5.65 -13.15 -15.13
CA GLU A 197 4.24 -13.31 -15.53
C GLU A 197 3.78 -14.78 -15.43
N GLU A 198 4.67 -15.74 -15.72
CA GLU A 198 4.38 -17.18 -15.64
C GLU A 198 4.16 -17.63 -14.19
N ASP A 199 5.02 -17.19 -13.28
CA ASP A 199 4.91 -17.51 -11.86
C ASP A 199 3.65 -16.93 -11.23
N MET A 200 3.29 -15.70 -11.59
CA MET A 200 2.06 -15.06 -11.13
C MET A 200 0.82 -15.76 -11.68
N LEU A 201 0.84 -16.18 -12.96
CA LEU A 201 -0.24 -16.99 -13.54
C LEU A 201 -0.39 -18.33 -12.81
N GLY A 202 0.72 -19.02 -12.52
CA GLY A 202 0.70 -20.26 -11.75
C GLY A 202 0.07 -20.08 -10.36
N ALA A 203 0.38 -18.98 -9.67
CA ALA A 203 -0.22 -18.65 -8.37
C ALA A 203 -1.73 -18.41 -8.47
N LEU A 204 -2.20 -17.74 -9.53
CA LEU A 204 -3.62 -17.52 -9.81
C LEU A 204 -4.38 -18.84 -9.99
N LEU A 205 -3.84 -19.75 -10.80
CA LEU A 205 -4.46 -21.04 -11.07
C LEU A 205 -4.47 -21.93 -9.82
N PHE A 206 -3.37 -21.95 -9.05
CA PHE A 206 -3.29 -22.66 -7.79
C PHE A 206 -4.36 -22.18 -6.79
N GLY A 207 -4.51 -20.86 -6.64
CA GLY A 207 -5.56 -20.29 -5.79
C GLY A 207 -6.97 -20.58 -6.31
N PHE A 208 -7.17 -20.58 -7.64
CA PHE A 208 -8.46 -20.89 -8.25
C PHE A 208 -8.93 -22.33 -7.98
N ASP A 209 -8.03 -23.30 -7.96
CA ASP A 209 -8.40 -24.67 -7.60
C ASP A 209 -8.86 -24.77 -6.13
N ALA A 210 -8.18 -24.08 -5.22
CA ALA A 210 -8.61 -24.01 -3.82
C ALA A 210 -9.97 -23.30 -3.63
N ILE A 211 -10.25 -22.27 -4.44
CA ILE A 211 -11.56 -21.59 -4.45
C ILE A 211 -12.68 -22.57 -4.80
N LYS A 212 -12.50 -23.43 -5.81
CA LYS A 212 -13.51 -24.42 -6.21
C LYS A 212 -13.86 -25.37 -5.06
N GLU A 213 -12.86 -25.82 -4.31
CA GLU A 213 -13.08 -26.70 -3.14
C GLU A 213 -13.93 -26.00 -2.06
N LEU A 214 -13.64 -24.73 -1.75
CA LEU A 214 -14.42 -23.96 -0.79
C LEU A 214 -15.84 -23.65 -1.27
N VAL A 215 -16.01 -23.35 -2.56
CA VAL A 215 -17.34 -23.12 -3.15
C VAL A 215 -18.17 -24.40 -3.05
N ALA A 216 -17.60 -25.57 -3.33
CA ALA A 216 -18.30 -26.85 -3.17
C ALA A 216 -18.74 -27.07 -1.71
N PHE A 217 -17.89 -26.77 -0.73
CA PHE A 217 -18.27 -26.84 0.68
C PHE A 217 -19.40 -25.86 1.03
N GLN A 218 -19.41 -24.65 0.46
CA GLN A 218 -20.51 -23.71 0.66
C GLN A 218 -21.81 -24.22 0.04
N GLU A 219 -21.78 -24.83 -1.15
CA GLU A 219 -22.95 -25.42 -1.80
C GLU A 219 -23.59 -26.51 -0.94
N GLU A 220 -22.80 -27.36 -0.26
CA GLU A 220 -23.31 -28.35 0.70
C GLU A 220 -24.08 -27.71 1.85
N ILE A 221 -23.57 -26.60 2.40
CA ILE A 221 -24.21 -25.85 3.48
C ILE A 221 -25.51 -25.22 2.99
N VAL A 222 -25.48 -24.56 1.83
CA VAL A 222 -26.63 -23.91 1.22
C VAL A 222 -27.73 -24.92 0.93
N GLN A 223 -27.40 -26.12 0.45
CA GLN A 223 -28.37 -27.19 0.25
C GLN A 223 -29.02 -27.63 1.57
N ALA A 224 -28.27 -27.65 2.67
CA ALA A 224 -28.75 -28.09 3.97
C ALA A 224 -29.64 -27.05 4.69
N VAL A 225 -29.33 -25.75 4.56
CA VAL A 225 -29.94 -24.69 5.40
C VAL A 225 -30.42 -23.44 4.65
N GLY A 226 -30.24 -23.39 3.34
CA GLY A 226 -30.60 -22.24 2.52
C GLY A 226 -32.10 -21.95 2.52
N LYS A 227 -32.44 -20.67 2.51
CA LYS A 227 -33.83 -20.20 2.36
C LYS A 227 -34.21 -20.12 0.88
N GLU A 228 -35.50 -20.23 0.63
CA GLU A 228 -36.08 -19.88 -0.68
C GLU A 228 -35.81 -18.41 -0.98
N LYS A 229 -35.39 -18.11 -2.22
CA LYS A 229 -35.07 -16.76 -2.65
C LYS A 229 -36.36 -15.94 -2.81
N MET A 230 -36.33 -14.70 -2.37
CA MET A 230 -37.44 -13.77 -2.58
C MET A 230 -37.61 -13.49 -4.08
N GLU A 231 -38.85 -13.38 -4.52
CA GLU A 231 -39.13 -12.89 -5.87
C GLU A 231 -38.84 -11.39 -5.94
N VAL A 232 -38.16 -10.98 -7.01
CA VAL A 232 -37.85 -9.59 -7.30
C VAL A 232 -38.39 -9.22 -8.68
N SER A 233 -39.14 -8.13 -8.73
CA SER A 233 -39.56 -7.53 -9.99
C SER A 233 -38.40 -6.69 -10.51
N LEU A 234 -37.69 -7.20 -11.51
CA LEU A 234 -36.71 -6.41 -12.26
C LEU A 234 -37.44 -5.50 -13.24
N LEU A 235 -36.88 -4.32 -13.52
CA LEU A 235 -37.37 -3.49 -14.60
C LEU A 235 -37.10 -4.22 -15.91
N GLN A 236 -38.17 -4.66 -16.59
CA GLN A 236 -38.07 -5.22 -17.94
C GLN A 236 -38.34 -4.11 -18.95
N VAL A 237 -37.53 -4.11 -19.99
CA VAL A 237 -37.61 -3.14 -21.09
C VAL A 237 -38.25 -3.84 -22.29
N ASP A 238 -39.17 -3.17 -22.99
CA ASP A 238 -39.77 -3.71 -24.21
C ASP A 238 -38.71 -3.93 -25.31
N ALA A 239 -38.65 -5.16 -25.82
CA ALA A 239 -37.61 -5.57 -26.76
C ALA A 239 -37.77 -4.91 -28.14
N ASP A 240 -39.01 -4.66 -28.58
CA ASP A 240 -39.29 -4.03 -29.86
C ASP A 240 -38.94 -2.54 -29.80
N LEU A 241 -39.26 -1.87 -28.68
CA LEU A 241 -38.87 -0.49 -28.42
C LEU A 241 -37.35 -0.34 -28.34
N LYS A 242 -36.65 -1.26 -27.65
CA LYS A 242 -35.18 -1.27 -27.60
C LYS A 242 -34.59 -1.36 -29.00
N LYS A 243 -35.10 -2.28 -29.82
CA LYS A 243 -34.65 -2.45 -31.21
C LYS A 243 -34.95 -1.22 -32.06
N GLU A 244 -36.11 -0.61 -31.91
CA GLU A 244 -36.50 0.61 -32.63
C GLU A 244 -35.54 1.77 -32.34
N ILE A 245 -35.26 2.05 -31.06
CA ILE A 245 -34.34 3.10 -30.64
C ILE A 245 -32.92 2.81 -31.13
N PHE A 246 -32.47 1.56 -31.01
CA PHE A 246 -31.15 1.15 -31.47
C PHE A 246 -30.99 1.39 -32.97
N ASP A 247 -31.87 0.84 -33.80
CA ASP A 247 -31.79 0.97 -35.27
C ASP A 247 -31.86 2.44 -35.72
N ALA A 248 -32.68 3.27 -35.05
CA ALA A 248 -32.86 4.68 -35.39
C ALA A 248 -31.67 5.58 -35.00
N SER A 249 -31.01 5.28 -33.89
CA SER A 249 -30.03 6.18 -33.27
C SER A 249 -28.59 5.67 -33.30
N TYR A 250 -28.34 4.42 -33.71
CA TYR A 250 -27.01 3.80 -33.75
C TYR A 250 -25.96 4.67 -34.45
N ALA A 251 -26.25 5.17 -35.65
CA ALA A 251 -25.27 5.93 -36.44
C ALA A 251 -24.88 7.25 -35.76
N THR A 252 -25.85 7.93 -35.15
CA THR A 252 -25.62 9.18 -34.41
C THR A 252 -24.84 8.91 -33.12
N MET A 253 -25.23 7.87 -32.37
CA MET A 253 -24.52 7.46 -31.15
C MET A 253 -23.08 7.03 -31.46
N LYS A 254 -22.87 6.24 -32.51
CA LYS A 254 -21.53 5.83 -32.99
C LYS A 254 -20.66 7.05 -33.28
N THR A 255 -21.21 8.06 -33.95
CA THR A 255 -20.48 9.31 -34.24
C THR A 255 -20.11 10.05 -32.95
N ALA A 256 -21.04 10.15 -31.99
CA ALA A 256 -20.78 10.78 -30.70
C ALA A 256 -19.69 10.05 -29.91
N VAL A 257 -19.79 8.72 -29.80
CA VAL A 257 -18.84 7.84 -29.10
C VAL A 257 -17.43 7.91 -29.71
N MET A 258 -17.31 8.11 -31.01
CA MET A 258 -16.02 8.21 -31.72
C MET A 258 -15.35 9.60 -31.59
N THR A 259 -15.89 10.50 -30.76
CA THR A 259 -15.23 11.77 -30.42
C THR A 259 -13.99 11.51 -29.57
N GLU A 260 -12.83 12.03 -29.99
CA GLU A 260 -11.53 11.72 -29.36
C GLU A 260 -11.39 12.33 -27.96
N GLU A 261 -11.70 13.62 -27.81
CA GLU A 261 -11.59 14.34 -26.52
C GLU A 261 -12.73 13.93 -25.58
N LYS A 262 -12.36 13.50 -24.36
CA LYS A 262 -13.31 12.96 -23.36
C LYS A 262 -14.52 13.85 -23.08
N LEU A 263 -14.33 15.14 -22.74
CA LEU A 263 -15.44 15.98 -22.31
C LEU A 263 -16.38 16.29 -23.47
N ALA A 264 -15.83 16.61 -24.65
CA ALA A 264 -16.59 16.77 -25.88
C ALA A 264 -17.36 15.49 -26.24
N ARG A 265 -16.77 14.31 -26.03
CA ARG A 265 -17.45 13.02 -26.20
C ARG A 265 -18.62 12.85 -25.24
N GLU A 266 -18.41 13.12 -23.95
CA GLU A 266 -19.46 13.04 -22.93
C GLU A 266 -20.62 14.01 -23.26
N ASP A 267 -20.32 15.24 -23.66
CA ASP A 267 -21.32 16.22 -24.09
C ASP A 267 -22.09 15.75 -25.34
N ASN A 268 -21.39 15.23 -26.35
CA ASN A 268 -22.01 14.71 -27.58
C ASN A 268 -22.91 13.50 -27.28
N ILE A 269 -22.46 12.58 -26.43
CA ILE A 269 -23.26 11.42 -26.02
C ILE A 269 -24.51 11.90 -25.27
N GLU A 270 -24.38 12.79 -24.29
CA GLU A 270 -25.53 13.28 -23.53
C GLU A 270 -26.51 14.03 -24.43
N GLN A 271 -26.03 14.81 -25.41
CA GLN A 271 -26.91 15.45 -26.39
C GLN A 271 -27.72 14.42 -27.19
N VAL A 272 -27.09 13.35 -27.66
CA VAL A 272 -27.82 12.26 -28.36
C VAL A 272 -28.85 11.62 -27.43
N LYS A 273 -28.53 11.42 -26.15
CA LYS A 273 -29.47 10.87 -25.17
C LYS A 273 -30.67 11.80 -24.94
N ILE A 274 -30.44 13.11 -24.86
CA ILE A 274 -31.50 14.13 -24.74
C ILE A 274 -32.39 14.09 -25.98
N ASP A 275 -31.81 14.10 -27.17
CA ASP A 275 -32.57 14.11 -28.44
C ASP A 275 -33.48 12.87 -28.56
N ILE A 276 -32.99 11.69 -28.15
CA ILE A 276 -33.79 10.46 -28.10
C ILE A 276 -34.94 10.60 -27.10
N ARG A 277 -34.65 11.04 -25.87
CA ARG A 277 -35.66 11.19 -24.82
C ARG A 277 -36.75 12.18 -25.23
N GLU A 278 -36.39 13.30 -25.85
CA GLU A 278 -37.35 14.30 -26.35
C GLU A 278 -38.22 13.74 -27.48
N ALA A 279 -37.61 13.09 -28.49
CA ALA A 279 -38.35 12.51 -29.61
C ALA A 279 -39.38 11.45 -29.17
N TYR A 280 -39.01 10.60 -28.21
CA TYR A 280 -39.92 9.57 -27.70
C TYR A 280 -40.93 10.11 -26.67
N ALA A 281 -40.60 11.19 -25.94
CA ALA A 281 -41.58 11.91 -25.13
C ALA A 281 -42.68 12.54 -25.99
N GLU A 282 -42.32 13.13 -27.12
CA GLU A 282 -43.31 13.62 -28.09
C GLU A 282 -44.14 12.48 -28.71
N LYS A 283 -43.49 11.33 -29.01
CA LYS A 283 -44.18 10.15 -29.59
C LYS A 283 -45.21 9.55 -28.64
N PHE A 284 -44.94 9.53 -27.33
CA PHE A 284 -45.78 8.87 -26.33
C PHE A 284 -46.75 9.81 -25.60
N ILE A 285 -46.83 11.08 -25.99
CA ILE A 285 -47.74 12.03 -25.36
C ILE A 285 -49.20 11.55 -25.39
N GLY A 286 -49.83 11.43 -24.24
CA GLY A 286 -51.21 10.96 -24.11
C GLY A 286 -51.39 9.45 -24.32
N HIS A 287 -50.30 8.67 -24.33
CA HIS A 287 -50.36 7.21 -24.28
C HIS A 287 -50.81 6.73 -22.90
N ALA A 288 -51.53 5.60 -22.84
CA ALA A 288 -52.06 5.09 -21.57
C ALA A 288 -50.97 4.68 -20.56
N GLU A 289 -49.76 4.41 -21.06
CA GLU A 289 -48.59 3.92 -20.31
C GLU A 289 -47.39 4.88 -20.43
N GLU A 290 -47.66 6.16 -20.67
CA GLU A 290 -46.63 7.20 -20.91
C GLU A 290 -45.49 7.15 -19.87
N ASP A 291 -45.79 7.20 -18.57
CA ASP A 291 -44.78 7.19 -17.51
C ASP A 291 -43.87 5.95 -17.51
N GLN A 292 -44.42 4.79 -17.88
CA GLN A 292 -43.68 3.53 -17.93
C GLN A 292 -42.77 3.50 -19.16
N LEU A 293 -43.31 3.87 -20.33
CA LEU A 293 -42.55 3.94 -21.58
C LEU A 293 -41.40 4.94 -21.48
N LEU A 294 -41.58 6.08 -20.81
CA LEU A 294 -40.50 7.06 -20.62
C LEU A 294 -39.37 6.55 -19.73
N LYS A 295 -39.68 5.72 -18.72
CA LYS A 295 -38.66 5.04 -17.91
C LYS A 295 -37.90 4.01 -18.73
N GLU A 296 -38.59 3.26 -19.57
CA GLU A 296 -37.97 2.31 -20.49
C GLU A 296 -37.09 3.01 -21.51
N VAL A 297 -37.56 4.11 -22.12
CA VAL A 297 -36.74 4.95 -23.02
C VAL A 297 -35.48 5.44 -22.31
N LYS A 298 -35.58 5.92 -21.06
CA LYS A 298 -34.42 6.37 -20.27
C LYS A 298 -33.40 5.24 -20.14
N GLN A 299 -33.85 4.04 -19.75
CA GLN A 299 -32.97 2.86 -19.60
C GLN A 299 -32.37 2.41 -20.94
N ILE A 300 -33.17 2.32 -22.00
CA ILE A 300 -32.70 1.95 -23.35
C ILE A 300 -31.64 2.92 -23.84
N THR A 301 -31.84 4.21 -23.59
CA THR A 301 -30.91 5.26 -24.00
C THR A 301 -29.56 5.17 -23.27
N GLU A 302 -29.58 4.73 -22.01
CA GLU A 302 -28.37 4.43 -21.23
C GLU A 302 -27.68 3.15 -21.76
N ASP A 303 -28.45 2.11 -22.05
CA ASP A 303 -27.94 0.84 -22.60
C ASP A 303 -27.39 0.99 -24.03
N LEU A 304 -27.94 1.91 -24.84
CA LEU A 304 -27.54 2.13 -26.22
C LEU A 304 -26.05 2.53 -26.32
N GLU A 305 -25.58 3.39 -25.42
CA GLU A 305 -24.16 3.77 -25.36
C GLU A 305 -23.28 2.52 -25.14
N LYS A 306 -23.67 1.68 -24.17
CA LYS A 306 -22.99 0.43 -23.84
C LYS A 306 -22.97 -0.51 -25.03
N ASP A 307 -24.11 -0.73 -25.66
CA ASP A 307 -24.27 -1.67 -26.76
C ASP A 307 -23.42 -1.21 -27.98
N VAL A 308 -23.46 0.07 -28.33
CA VAL A 308 -22.65 0.64 -29.44
C VAL A 308 -21.15 0.53 -29.16
N VAL A 309 -20.67 0.92 -27.97
CA VAL A 309 -19.24 0.85 -27.63
C VAL A 309 -18.75 -0.60 -27.66
N ARG A 310 -19.54 -1.53 -27.13
CA ARG A 310 -19.17 -2.95 -27.09
C ARG A 310 -19.13 -3.55 -28.49
N GLU A 311 -20.09 -3.24 -29.36
CA GLU A 311 -20.10 -3.69 -30.75
C GLU A 311 -18.87 -3.19 -31.52
N LEU A 312 -18.51 -1.91 -31.36
CA LEU A 312 -17.31 -1.32 -31.97
C LEU A 312 -16.03 -2.06 -31.57
N ILE A 313 -15.89 -2.39 -30.29
CA ILE A 313 -14.66 -2.99 -29.77
C ILE A 313 -14.60 -4.50 -30.07
N THR A 314 -15.72 -5.21 -29.98
CA THR A 314 -15.76 -6.68 -30.10
C THR A 314 -15.83 -7.14 -31.55
N ILE A 315 -16.59 -6.45 -32.40
CA ILE A 315 -16.82 -6.81 -33.80
C ILE A 315 -15.92 -5.98 -34.73
N ASP A 316 -16.07 -4.65 -34.70
CA ASP A 316 -15.32 -3.77 -35.62
C ASP A 316 -13.82 -3.69 -35.26
N LYS A 317 -13.45 -4.07 -34.04
CA LYS A 317 -12.10 -3.92 -33.44
C LYS A 317 -11.60 -2.47 -33.47
N ILE A 318 -12.53 -1.52 -33.32
CA ILE A 318 -12.28 -0.07 -33.30
C ILE A 318 -12.49 0.44 -31.88
N ARG A 319 -11.52 1.19 -31.37
CA ARG A 319 -11.63 1.87 -30.08
C ARG A 319 -12.32 3.23 -30.24
N PRO A 320 -13.01 3.74 -29.20
CA PRO A 320 -13.66 5.05 -29.24
C PRO A 320 -12.74 6.23 -29.60
N ASP A 321 -11.44 6.13 -29.34
CA ASP A 321 -10.44 7.14 -29.69
C ASP A 321 -9.62 6.80 -30.96
N GLY A 322 -9.98 5.75 -31.68
CA GLY A 322 -9.33 5.33 -32.93
C GLY A 322 -7.97 4.63 -32.78
N ARG A 323 -7.47 4.43 -31.56
CA ARG A 323 -6.23 3.68 -31.32
C ARG A 323 -6.37 2.21 -31.70
N LYS A 324 -5.22 1.57 -31.95
CA LYS A 324 -5.17 0.10 -31.98
C LYS A 324 -5.44 -0.49 -30.60
N LEU A 325 -5.81 -1.76 -30.59
CA LEU A 325 -6.12 -2.52 -29.36
C LEU A 325 -4.93 -2.62 -28.40
N ASP A 326 -3.71 -2.66 -28.94
CA ASP A 326 -2.46 -2.79 -28.20
C ASP A 326 -1.72 -1.46 -27.96
N GLU A 327 -2.23 -0.35 -28.49
CA GLU A 327 -1.56 0.95 -28.48
C GLU A 327 -1.80 1.75 -27.18
N ILE A 328 -0.71 2.28 -26.62
CA ILE A 328 -0.70 3.18 -25.46
C ILE A 328 -0.98 4.61 -25.93
N ARG A 329 -1.67 5.41 -25.09
CA ARG A 329 -1.81 6.86 -25.34
C ARG A 329 -0.46 7.58 -25.29
N PRO A 330 -0.35 8.77 -25.89
CA PRO A 330 0.86 9.58 -25.80
C PRO A 330 1.34 9.75 -24.36
N LEU A 331 2.63 9.54 -24.15
CA LEU A 331 3.29 9.64 -22.86
C LEU A 331 4.05 10.96 -22.76
N ALA A 332 4.08 11.54 -21.57
CA ALA A 332 4.96 12.63 -21.22
C ALA A 332 5.30 12.57 -19.72
N SER A 333 6.53 12.89 -19.38
CA SER A 333 6.98 12.91 -18.00
C SER A 333 7.90 14.08 -17.70
N GLU A 334 7.83 14.59 -16.47
CA GLU A 334 8.69 15.67 -15.97
C GLU A 334 9.09 15.38 -14.51
N VAL A 335 10.24 15.92 -14.10
CA VAL A 335 10.72 15.87 -12.71
C VAL A 335 11.06 17.28 -12.22
N SER A 336 11.20 17.46 -10.89
CA SER A 336 11.56 18.74 -10.27
C SER A 336 10.59 19.90 -10.56
N LEU A 337 9.31 19.61 -10.81
CA LEU A 337 8.27 20.62 -11.03
C LEU A 337 8.03 21.49 -9.77
N LEU A 338 8.15 20.88 -8.58
CA LEU A 338 7.87 21.55 -7.31
C LEU A 338 9.19 21.98 -6.64
N PRO A 339 9.45 23.30 -6.48
CA PRO A 339 10.77 23.79 -6.10
C PRO A 339 11.15 23.60 -4.62
N ARG A 340 10.23 23.19 -3.75
CA ARG A 340 10.45 23.09 -2.29
C ARG A 340 10.25 21.70 -1.71
N VAL A 341 9.78 20.74 -2.50
CA VAL A 341 9.65 19.34 -2.05
C VAL A 341 10.98 18.62 -2.22
N HIS A 342 11.12 17.42 -1.64
CA HIS A 342 12.39 16.69 -1.76
C HIS A 342 12.54 16.06 -3.15
N GLY A 343 11.43 15.59 -3.73
CA GLY A 343 11.37 15.25 -5.15
C GLY A 343 9.95 15.35 -5.69
N SER A 344 9.81 15.57 -6.99
CA SER A 344 8.52 15.61 -7.67
C SER A 344 8.58 14.95 -9.03
N GLY A 345 7.49 14.29 -9.40
CA GLY A 345 7.33 13.63 -10.69
C GLY A 345 5.95 13.89 -11.25
N LEU A 346 5.87 14.43 -12.45
CA LEU A 346 4.64 14.56 -13.23
C LEU A 346 4.65 13.46 -14.29
N PHE A 347 3.57 12.71 -14.38
CA PHE A 347 3.37 11.73 -15.44
C PHE A 347 2.02 11.94 -16.10
N THR A 348 2.04 12.05 -17.43
CA THR A 348 0.86 12.20 -18.29
C THR A 348 0.81 11.04 -19.27
N ARG A 349 -0.35 10.39 -19.36
CA ARG A 349 -0.67 9.37 -20.37
C ARG A 349 -2.01 9.69 -20.99
N GLY A 350 -2.00 10.24 -22.20
CA GLY A 350 -3.18 10.86 -22.82
C GLY A 350 -3.85 11.86 -21.87
N GLN A 351 -5.14 11.69 -21.61
CA GLN A 351 -5.91 12.53 -20.68
C GLN A 351 -5.92 12.00 -19.24
N THR A 352 -4.81 11.41 -18.79
CA THR A 352 -4.61 10.96 -17.40
C THR A 352 -3.30 11.50 -16.88
N GLN A 353 -3.36 12.34 -15.86
CA GLN A 353 -2.20 13.04 -15.32
C GLN A 353 -2.15 12.91 -13.81
N ALA A 354 -0.98 12.54 -13.29
CA ALA A 354 -0.70 12.49 -11.87
C ALA A 354 0.59 13.23 -11.54
N LEU A 355 0.54 14.06 -10.50
CA LEU A 355 1.71 14.72 -9.91
C LEU A 355 1.99 14.07 -8.56
N SER A 356 3.17 13.47 -8.40
CA SER A 356 3.61 12.91 -7.13
C SER A 356 4.66 13.80 -6.48
N ALA A 357 4.56 13.97 -5.16
CA ALA A 357 5.56 14.64 -4.33
C ALA A 357 6.14 13.65 -3.31
N CYS A 358 7.47 13.56 -3.28
CA CYS A 358 8.22 12.78 -2.30
C CYS A 358 8.71 13.67 -1.16
N THR A 359 8.47 13.21 0.07
CA THR A 359 8.97 13.80 1.31
C THR A 359 9.74 12.75 2.10
N LEU A 360 10.88 13.15 2.63
CA LEU A 360 11.81 12.32 3.41
C LEU A 360 11.83 12.84 4.84
N ALA A 361 11.80 11.94 5.80
CA ALA A 361 11.85 12.26 7.22
C ALA A 361 12.74 11.26 7.96
N PRO A 362 13.21 11.59 9.18
CA PRO A 362 13.90 10.63 10.04
C PRO A 362 13.08 9.35 10.28
N LEU A 363 13.76 8.22 10.52
CA LEU A 363 13.10 6.92 10.77
C LEU A 363 12.08 6.95 11.91
N GLY A 364 12.33 7.74 12.96
CA GLY A 364 11.39 7.91 14.08
C GLY A 364 10.03 8.53 13.71
N GLU A 365 9.86 9.06 12.48
CA GLU A 365 8.58 9.56 11.96
C GLU A 365 7.77 8.51 11.18
N HIS A 366 8.15 7.23 11.26
CA HIS A 366 7.38 6.14 10.69
C HIS A 366 5.95 6.09 11.24
N GLN A 367 5.03 5.55 10.46
CA GLN A 367 3.67 5.34 10.90
C GLN A 367 3.58 4.06 11.75
N ILE A 368 3.02 4.16 12.94
CA ILE A 368 2.68 2.98 13.76
C ILE A 368 1.24 2.56 13.41
N ILE A 369 1.06 1.29 13.08
CA ILE A 369 -0.25 0.70 12.78
C ILE A 369 -0.68 -0.17 13.97
N ASP A 370 -1.61 0.37 14.76
CA ASP A 370 -2.28 -0.34 15.86
C ASP A 370 -3.54 -1.03 15.33
N GLY A 371 -3.37 -2.28 14.85
CA GLY A 371 -4.43 -3.14 14.33
C GLY A 371 -4.70 -4.38 15.19
N LEU A 372 -5.48 -5.32 14.63
CA LEU A 372 -5.77 -6.61 15.28
C LEU A 372 -4.53 -7.51 15.40
N GLY A 373 -3.59 -7.39 14.45
CA GLY A 373 -2.36 -8.15 14.42
C GLY A 373 -1.27 -7.61 15.36
N VAL A 374 -0.02 -8.00 15.08
CA VAL A 374 1.16 -7.41 15.71
C VAL A 374 1.24 -5.94 15.32
N GLU A 375 1.66 -5.08 16.26
CA GLU A 375 1.92 -3.68 15.94
C GLU A 375 3.05 -3.61 14.91
N VAL A 376 2.77 -3.01 13.77
CA VAL A 376 3.73 -2.88 12.67
C VAL A 376 4.04 -1.41 12.43
N SER A 377 5.33 -1.14 12.24
CA SER A 377 5.81 0.16 11.78
C SER A 377 5.87 0.19 10.26
N LYS A 378 5.57 1.35 9.71
CA LYS A 378 5.55 1.57 8.27
C LYS A 378 6.34 2.82 7.93
N ARG A 379 7.52 2.62 7.35
CA ARG A 379 8.42 3.71 6.92
C ARG A 379 8.16 4.20 5.51
N PHE A 380 7.52 3.41 4.65
CA PHE A 380 7.11 3.84 3.31
C PHE A 380 5.60 4.02 3.26
N ILE A 381 5.16 5.22 2.91
CA ILE A 381 3.75 5.60 2.92
C ILE A 381 3.41 6.20 1.56
N HIS A 382 2.39 5.67 0.89
CA HIS A 382 1.88 6.24 -0.35
C HIS A 382 0.41 6.65 -0.19
N HIS A 383 0.17 7.95 -0.34
CA HIS A 383 -1.17 8.51 -0.36
C HIS A 383 -1.59 8.86 -1.78
N TYR A 384 -2.87 8.68 -2.06
CA TYR A 384 -3.48 8.96 -3.35
C TYR A 384 -4.70 9.84 -3.15
N ASN A 385 -4.78 10.93 -3.91
CA ASN A 385 -5.85 11.90 -3.87
C ASN A 385 -6.51 12.03 -5.25
N PHE A 386 -7.84 12.04 -5.26
CA PHE A 386 -8.64 12.12 -6.49
C PHE A 386 -9.61 13.31 -6.41
N PRO A 387 -9.13 14.54 -6.64
CA PRO A 387 -9.97 15.72 -6.56
C PRO A 387 -10.99 15.76 -7.71
N GLN A 388 -12.15 16.35 -7.47
CA GLN A 388 -13.28 16.37 -8.42
C GLN A 388 -12.95 17.07 -9.75
N PHE A 389 -12.08 18.08 -9.72
CA PHE A 389 -11.65 18.77 -10.94
C PHE A 389 -10.93 17.83 -11.92
N SER A 390 -10.34 16.73 -11.45
CA SER A 390 -9.62 15.77 -12.31
C SER A 390 -10.51 15.05 -13.31
N VAL A 391 -11.83 15.07 -13.08
CA VAL A 391 -12.84 14.53 -14.00
C VAL A 391 -13.85 15.59 -14.43
N GLY A 392 -13.59 16.88 -14.16
CA GLY A 392 -14.49 17.97 -14.52
C GLY A 392 -15.78 18.05 -13.68
N SER A 393 -15.85 17.37 -12.53
CA SER A 393 -17.05 17.32 -11.67
C SER A 393 -16.97 18.27 -10.47
N THR A 394 -18.09 18.44 -9.77
CA THR A 394 -18.16 19.12 -8.46
C THR A 394 -18.58 18.12 -7.38
N GLY A 395 -18.18 18.38 -6.13
CA GLY A 395 -18.51 17.50 -5.01
C GLY A 395 -18.03 18.06 -3.67
N ARG A 396 -18.43 17.41 -2.57
CA ARG A 396 -17.96 17.82 -1.24
C ARG A 396 -16.49 17.44 -1.08
N ALA A 397 -15.64 18.43 -0.79
CA ALA A 397 -14.28 18.17 -0.33
C ALA A 397 -14.32 17.54 1.06
N GLY A 398 -13.68 16.38 1.23
CA GLY A 398 -13.72 15.60 2.47
C GLY A 398 -12.46 14.77 2.67
N SER A 399 -12.50 13.89 3.67
CA SER A 399 -11.46 12.88 3.83
C SER A 399 -11.46 11.89 2.66
N PRO A 400 -10.32 11.26 2.33
CA PRO A 400 -10.23 10.28 1.25
C PRO A 400 -11.30 9.20 1.37
N GLY A 401 -11.97 8.91 0.25
CA GLY A 401 -12.95 7.83 0.16
C GLY A 401 -12.32 6.43 0.08
N ARG A 402 -13.19 5.41 0.02
CA ARG A 402 -12.77 4.00 -0.12
C ARG A 402 -11.90 3.79 -1.36
N ARG A 403 -12.21 4.46 -2.48
CA ARG A 403 -11.50 4.29 -3.76
C ARG A 403 -10.09 4.84 -3.70
N GLU A 404 -9.93 6.04 -3.15
CA GLU A 404 -8.65 6.70 -3.00
C GLU A 404 -7.71 5.89 -2.09
N ILE A 405 -8.24 5.37 -0.97
CA ILE A 405 -7.50 4.47 -0.08
C ILE A 405 -7.06 3.18 -0.83
N GLY A 406 -7.97 2.57 -1.60
CA GLY A 406 -7.67 1.37 -2.38
C GLY A 406 -6.61 1.60 -3.48
N HIS A 407 -6.70 2.71 -4.21
CA HIS A 407 -5.71 3.08 -5.22
C HIS A 407 -4.34 3.42 -4.58
N GLY A 408 -4.36 4.12 -3.44
CA GLY A 408 -3.17 4.43 -2.66
C GLY A 408 -2.43 3.16 -2.21
N ALA A 409 -3.18 2.19 -1.67
CA ALA A 409 -2.64 0.90 -1.26
C ALA A 409 -2.07 0.08 -2.43
N LEU A 410 -2.72 0.09 -3.59
CA LEU A 410 -2.18 -0.56 -4.80
C LEU A 410 -0.84 0.06 -5.22
N GLY A 411 -0.77 1.40 -5.26
CA GLY A 411 0.46 2.11 -5.60
C GLY A 411 1.57 1.86 -4.58
N GLU A 412 1.22 1.82 -3.30
CA GLU A 412 2.14 1.49 -2.24
C GLU A 412 2.69 0.07 -2.38
N ARG A 413 1.81 -0.91 -2.59
CA ARG A 413 2.18 -2.32 -2.74
C ARG A 413 3.15 -2.52 -3.91
N ALA A 414 2.94 -1.80 -5.01
CA ALA A 414 3.80 -1.82 -6.18
C ALA A 414 5.19 -1.22 -5.92
N LEU A 415 5.24 -0.05 -5.27
CA LEU A 415 6.47 0.71 -5.07
C LEU A 415 7.29 0.18 -3.89
N ALA A 416 6.66 -0.37 -2.85
CA ALA A 416 7.32 -0.93 -1.67
C ALA A 416 8.38 -1.98 -2.02
N GLN A 417 8.16 -2.73 -3.11
CA GLN A 417 9.04 -3.81 -3.58
C GLN A 417 10.40 -3.33 -4.08
N VAL A 418 10.53 -2.04 -4.39
CA VAL A 418 11.77 -1.43 -4.88
C VAL A 418 12.38 -0.43 -3.88
N ILE A 419 11.76 -0.23 -2.72
CA ILE A 419 12.29 0.66 -1.69
C ILE A 419 13.57 0.04 -1.09
N PRO A 420 14.69 0.78 -1.01
CA PRO A 420 15.96 0.30 -0.43
C PRO A 420 15.82 -0.07 1.04
N SER A 421 16.71 -0.91 1.56
CA SER A 421 16.71 -1.31 2.99
C SER A 421 16.87 -0.11 3.94
N GLU A 422 16.56 -0.30 5.22
CA GLU A 422 16.81 0.74 6.25
C GLU A 422 18.30 1.01 6.49
N GLU A 423 19.15 0.03 6.19
CA GLU A 423 20.60 0.17 6.29
C GLU A 423 21.14 1.06 5.17
N ASP A 424 20.64 0.85 3.94
CA ASP A 424 21.07 1.60 2.75
C ASP A 424 20.45 3.00 2.70
N PHE A 425 19.21 3.15 3.20
CA PHE A 425 18.49 4.41 3.15
C PHE A 425 17.60 4.60 4.40
N PRO A 426 18.17 5.17 5.48
CA PRO A 426 17.53 5.27 6.80
C PRO A 426 16.53 6.43 6.85
N TYR A 427 15.52 6.41 5.98
CA TYR A 427 14.50 7.43 5.89
C TYR A 427 13.09 6.84 5.95
N THR A 428 12.20 7.57 6.62
CA THR A 428 10.77 7.47 6.37
C THR A 428 10.47 8.22 5.08
N ILE A 429 9.77 7.56 4.15
CA ILE A 429 9.45 8.06 2.82
C ILE A 429 7.94 8.19 2.70
N ARG A 430 7.47 9.40 2.37
CA ARG A 430 6.07 9.68 2.09
C ARG A 430 5.91 10.17 0.67
N LEU A 431 5.14 9.44 -0.11
CA LEU A 431 4.64 9.85 -1.42
C LEU A 431 3.19 10.33 -1.31
N VAL A 432 2.87 11.38 -2.04
CA VAL A 432 1.49 11.83 -2.27
C VAL A 432 1.29 12.03 -3.75
N ALA A 433 0.38 11.26 -4.34
CA ALA A 433 -0.05 11.42 -5.71
C ALA A 433 -1.35 12.23 -5.76
N GLU A 434 -1.27 13.40 -6.41
CA GLU A 434 -2.41 14.24 -6.76
C GLU A 434 -2.79 13.94 -8.21
N VAL A 435 -4.00 13.42 -8.43
CA VAL A 435 -4.51 13.23 -9.79
C VAL A 435 -5.02 14.56 -10.33
N LEU A 436 -4.44 15.02 -11.43
CA LEU A 436 -4.75 16.31 -12.04
C LEU A 436 -5.76 16.16 -13.18
N GLU A 437 -5.71 15.05 -13.91
CA GLU A 437 -6.64 14.67 -14.97
C GLU A 437 -6.86 13.16 -14.94
N SER A 438 -8.07 12.68 -15.26
CA SER A 438 -8.35 11.24 -15.27
C SER A 438 -9.33 10.85 -16.39
N ASN A 439 -8.79 10.10 -17.34
CA ASN A 439 -9.54 9.36 -18.36
C ASN A 439 -9.07 7.89 -18.39
N GLY A 440 -9.03 7.25 -17.22
CA GLY A 440 -8.69 5.83 -17.09
C GLY A 440 -7.35 5.60 -16.39
N SER A 441 -7.34 4.67 -15.43
CA SER A 441 -6.13 4.15 -14.79
C SER A 441 -5.20 5.18 -14.13
N SER A 442 -5.79 6.17 -13.44
CA SER A 442 -5.04 7.16 -12.65
C SER A 442 -4.24 6.54 -11.50
N SER A 443 -4.61 5.35 -11.01
CA SER A 443 -3.80 4.57 -10.07
C SER A 443 -2.46 4.16 -10.67
N GLN A 444 -2.41 3.76 -11.94
CA GLN A 444 -1.17 3.37 -12.60
C GLN A 444 -0.31 4.58 -12.95
N ALA A 445 -0.93 5.70 -13.36
CA ALA A 445 -0.23 6.98 -13.49
C ALA A 445 0.40 7.42 -12.16
N SER A 446 -0.25 7.17 -11.02
CA SER A 446 0.32 7.50 -9.70
C SER A 446 1.58 6.71 -9.35
N ILE A 447 1.66 5.45 -9.80
CA ILE A 447 2.87 4.62 -9.65
C ILE A 447 4.01 5.20 -10.48
N CYS A 448 3.75 5.52 -11.75
CA CYS A 448 4.75 6.14 -12.64
C CYS A 448 5.24 7.49 -12.10
N ALA A 449 4.33 8.37 -11.70
CA ALA A 449 4.65 9.65 -11.08
C ALA A 449 5.43 9.47 -9.76
N GLY A 450 5.05 8.48 -8.95
CA GLY A 450 5.73 8.12 -7.70
C GLY A 450 7.16 7.65 -7.94
N THR A 451 7.39 6.80 -8.93
CA THR A 451 8.73 6.38 -9.37
C THR A 451 9.60 7.57 -9.72
N LEU A 452 9.10 8.49 -10.56
CA LEU A 452 9.80 9.73 -10.92
C LEU A 452 10.12 10.58 -9.68
N ALA A 453 9.16 10.76 -8.77
CA ALA A 453 9.35 11.55 -7.56
C ALA A 453 10.36 10.93 -6.58
N LEU A 454 10.41 9.60 -6.46
CA LEU A 454 11.41 8.89 -5.67
C LEU A 454 12.82 9.08 -6.25
N MET A 455 12.96 8.91 -7.56
CA MET A 455 14.23 9.09 -8.27
C MET A 455 14.71 10.54 -8.19
N ASP A 456 13.81 11.51 -8.39
CA ASP A 456 14.09 12.94 -8.26
C ASP A 456 14.46 13.33 -6.82
N ALA A 457 13.92 12.65 -5.82
CA ALA A 457 14.28 12.86 -4.41
C ALA A 457 15.64 12.24 -4.02
N GLY A 458 16.27 11.48 -4.91
CA GLY A 458 17.51 10.75 -4.63
C GLY A 458 17.32 9.49 -3.78
N VAL A 459 16.09 8.93 -3.75
CA VAL A 459 15.87 7.62 -3.11
C VAL A 459 16.50 6.53 -3.99
N PRO A 460 17.45 5.73 -3.49
CA PRO A 460 18.12 4.70 -4.28
C PRO A 460 17.23 3.46 -4.46
N ILE A 461 16.12 3.62 -5.19
CA ILE A 461 15.21 2.52 -5.51
C ILE A 461 15.93 1.45 -6.34
N LYS A 462 15.61 0.17 -6.12
CA LYS A 462 16.22 -0.97 -6.81
C LYS A 462 16.10 -0.87 -8.34
N ALA A 463 14.92 -0.49 -8.81
CA ALA A 463 14.62 -0.26 -10.22
C ALA A 463 13.37 0.64 -10.36
N PRO A 464 13.21 1.36 -11.49
CA PRO A 464 11.98 2.07 -11.81
C PRO A 464 10.79 1.11 -11.96
N VAL A 465 9.63 1.52 -11.43
CA VAL A 465 8.37 0.78 -11.55
C VAL A 465 7.41 1.55 -12.47
N ALA A 466 6.80 0.86 -13.43
CA ALA A 466 5.73 1.39 -14.26
C ALA A 466 4.46 0.56 -14.09
N GLY A 467 3.31 1.21 -14.28
CA GLY A 467 2.00 0.61 -14.21
C GLY A 467 1.19 0.78 -15.50
N ILE A 468 0.40 -0.22 -15.84
CA ILE A 468 -0.53 -0.22 -16.97
C ILE A 468 -1.88 -0.82 -16.57
N ALA A 469 -2.97 -0.33 -17.15
CA ALA A 469 -4.26 -1.00 -17.07
C ALA A 469 -4.64 -1.56 -18.44
N MET A 470 -5.23 -2.74 -18.38
CA MET A 470 -5.73 -3.51 -19.48
C MET A 470 -7.23 -3.71 -19.31
N GLY A 471 -7.93 -3.83 -20.42
CA GLY A 471 -9.35 -4.12 -20.48
C GLY A 471 -9.65 -5.42 -21.17
N LEU A 472 -10.85 -5.95 -20.92
CA LEU A 472 -11.48 -6.97 -21.75
C LEU A 472 -12.89 -6.50 -22.08
N VAL A 473 -13.30 -6.69 -23.33
CA VAL A 473 -14.71 -6.62 -23.72
C VAL A 473 -15.07 -7.91 -24.45
N SER A 474 -16.21 -8.51 -24.11
CA SER A 474 -16.70 -9.76 -24.68
C SER A 474 -18.21 -9.73 -24.91
N ASP A 475 -18.67 -10.31 -26.01
CA ASP A 475 -20.10 -10.51 -26.30
C ASP A 475 -20.57 -11.95 -25.98
N GLY A 476 -19.68 -12.78 -25.40
CA GLY A 476 -19.89 -14.20 -25.14
C GLY A 476 -19.35 -15.13 -26.24
N GLU A 477 -19.24 -14.65 -27.48
CA GLU A 477 -18.65 -15.40 -28.61
C GLU A 477 -17.24 -14.91 -28.96
N ASN A 478 -17.07 -13.59 -28.98
CA ASN A 478 -15.86 -12.85 -29.25
C ASN A 478 -15.37 -12.16 -27.97
N TYR A 479 -14.05 -11.95 -27.89
CA TYR A 479 -13.46 -11.06 -26.90
C TYR A 479 -12.36 -10.19 -27.53
N THR A 480 -12.06 -9.08 -26.86
CA THR A 480 -11.02 -8.13 -27.23
C THR A 480 -10.28 -7.67 -25.98
N ILE A 481 -8.96 -7.84 -25.95
CA ILE A 481 -8.09 -7.30 -24.90
C ILE A 481 -7.60 -5.91 -25.32
N LEU A 482 -7.67 -4.95 -24.41
CA LEU A 482 -7.33 -3.55 -24.65
C LEU A 482 -6.13 -3.14 -23.80
N THR A 483 -5.10 -2.53 -24.40
CA THR A 483 -4.01 -1.85 -23.70
C THR A 483 -4.40 -0.42 -23.37
N ASP A 484 -4.05 0.03 -22.16
CA ASP A 484 -4.22 1.42 -21.70
C ASP A 484 -5.67 1.90 -21.85
N ILE A 485 -6.56 1.26 -21.09
CA ILE A 485 -7.99 1.55 -21.15
C ILE A 485 -8.34 2.97 -20.73
N GLN A 486 -9.28 3.56 -21.47
CA GLN A 486 -9.93 4.81 -21.11
C GLN A 486 -11.02 4.61 -20.05
N GLY A 487 -11.51 5.70 -19.45
CA GLY A 487 -12.60 5.64 -18.48
C GLY A 487 -13.87 5.01 -19.06
N LEU A 488 -14.18 5.30 -20.32
CA LEU A 488 -15.32 4.71 -21.05
C LEU A 488 -15.16 3.19 -21.24
N GLU A 489 -13.96 2.75 -21.63
CA GLU A 489 -13.63 1.35 -21.87
C GLU A 489 -13.59 0.53 -20.57
N ASP A 490 -13.14 1.12 -19.46
CA ASP A 490 -13.30 0.52 -18.12
C ASP A 490 -14.79 0.40 -17.78
N HIS A 491 -15.53 1.51 -17.81
CA HIS A 491 -16.93 1.56 -17.37
C HIS A 491 -17.80 0.52 -18.07
N LEU A 492 -17.64 0.39 -19.39
CA LEU A 492 -18.45 -0.47 -20.26
C LEU A 492 -17.80 -1.83 -20.58
N GLY A 493 -16.55 -2.04 -20.18
CA GLY A 493 -15.81 -3.29 -20.34
C GLY A 493 -16.14 -4.31 -19.25
N ASP A 494 -15.66 -5.53 -19.46
CA ASP A 494 -15.92 -6.70 -18.62
C ASP A 494 -14.80 -7.01 -17.63
N MET A 495 -13.60 -6.48 -17.87
CA MET A 495 -12.44 -6.64 -17.00
C MET A 495 -11.64 -5.35 -16.91
N ASP A 496 -11.21 -5.00 -15.71
CA ASP A 496 -10.22 -3.98 -15.42
C ASP A 496 -9.02 -4.64 -14.72
N PHE A 497 -7.94 -4.81 -15.49
CA PHE A 497 -6.74 -5.54 -15.08
C PHE A 497 -5.54 -4.60 -15.03
N LYS A 498 -5.03 -4.32 -13.83
CA LYS A 498 -3.85 -3.49 -13.62
C LYS A 498 -2.64 -4.34 -13.30
N VAL A 499 -1.51 -4.00 -13.91
CA VAL A 499 -0.21 -4.60 -13.63
C VAL A 499 0.83 -3.51 -13.47
N ALA A 500 1.57 -3.60 -12.38
CA ALA A 500 2.74 -2.78 -12.13
C ALA A 500 3.97 -3.67 -11.94
N GLY A 501 5.13 -3.14 -12.30
CA GLY A 501 6.37 -3.90 -12.22
C GLY A 501 7.56 -3.15 -12.77
N THR A 502 8.71 -3.79 -12.66
CA THR A 502 9.97 -3.36 -13.23
C THR A 502 10.19 -4.10 -14.56
N LYS A 503 11.38 -3.93 -15.13
CA LYS A 503 11.85 -4.74 -16.26
C LYS A 503 12.03 -6.22 -15.90
N ASP A 504 12.29 -6.52 -14.63
CA ASP A 504 12.66 -7.85 -14.15
C ASP A 504 11.44 -8.68 -13.73
N GLY A 505 10.33 -8.02 -13.35
CA GLY A 505 9.08 -8.71 -13.07
C GLY A 505 7.95 -7.83 -12.55
N ILE A 506 6.86 -8.48 -12.13
CA ILE A 506 5.66 -7.87 -11.55
C ILE A 506 5.93 -7.52 -10.10
N THR A 507 5.55 -6.30 -9.70
CA THR A 507 5.56 -5.86 -8.29
C THR A 507 4.17 -5.78 -7.69
N ALA A 508 3.14 -5.56 -8.51
CA ALA A 508 1.75 -5.65 -8.08
C ALA A 508 0.84 -5.98 -9.25
N LEU A 509 -0.25 -6.67 -8.95
CA LEU A 509 -1.31 -6.98 -9.91
C LEU A 509 -2.67 -6.84 -9.23
N GLN A 510 -3.62 -6.21 -9.89
CA GLN A 510 -5.00 -6.09 -9.42
C GLN A 510 -5.94 -6.36 -10.58
N MET A 511 -6.97 -7.17 -10.36
CA MET A 511 -7.97 -7.47 -11.39
C MET A 511 -9.37 -7.39 -10.82
N ASP A 512 -10.26 -6.72 -11.55
CA ASP A 512 -11.71 -6.70 -11.32
C ASP A 512 -12.41 -7.23 -12.56
N ILE A 513 -13.25 -8.25 -12.40
CA ILE A 513 -14.05 -8.80 -13.50
C ILE A 513 -15.53 -8.57 -13.20
N LYS A 514 -16.23 -8.00 -14.18
CA LYS A 514 -17.66 -7.66 -14.13
C LYS A 514 -18.55 -8.73 -14.75
N ILE A 515 -17.96 -9.71 -15.45
CA ILE A 515 -18.64 -10.91 -15.97
C ILE A 515 -18.39 -12.13 -15.06
N GLN A 516 -19.04 -13.25 -15.37
CA GLN A 516 -18.95 -14.48 -14.56
C GLN A 516 -17.50 -15.01 -14.40
N GLY A 517 -16.62 -14.68 -15.34
CA GLY A 517 -15.16 -14.60 -15.14
C GLY A 517 -14.37 -14.83 -16.43
N ILE A 518 -13.08 -15.17 -16.33
CA ILE A 518 -12.16 -15.29 -17.48
C ILE A 518 -11.40 -16.62 -17.49
N THR A 519 -10.94 -17.03 -18.68
CA THR A 519 -10.15 -18.25 -18.89
C THR A 519 -8.65 -18.01 -18.65
N GLU A 520 -7.90 -19.09 -18.43
CA GLU A 520 -6.43 -19.07 -18.36
C GLU A 520 -5.80 -18.45 -19.62
N GLN A 521 -6.36 -18.73 -20.79
CA GLN A 521 -5.86 -18.18 -22.06
C GLN A 521 -5.93 -16.66 -22.08
N ILE A 522 -7.06 -16.08 -21.66
CA ILE A 522 -7.25 -14.62 -21.61
C ILE A 522 -6.25 -13.99 -20.62
N LEU A 523 -6.06 -14.61 -19.45
CA LEU A 523 -5.09 -14.15 -18.45
C LEU A 523 -3.66 -14.13 -19.02
N LYS A 524 -3.27 -15.19 -19.72
CA LYS A 524 -1.94 -15.31 -20.33
C LYS A 524 -1.71 -14.24 -21.41
N GLU A 525 -2.69 -14.04 -22.29
CA GLU A 525 -2.64 -13.01 -23.34
C GLU A 525 -2.57 -11.60 -22.71
N ALA A 526 -3.42 -11.32 -21.72
CA ALA A 526 -3.45 -10.02 -21.04
C ALA A 526 -2.15 -9.70 -20.30
N LEU A 527 -1.54 -10.67 -19.61
CA LEU A 527 -0.24 -10.51 -18.95
C LEU A 527 0.89 -10.23 -19.96
N ALA A 528 0.91 -10.94 -21.08
CA ALA A 528 1.93 -10.74 -22.11
C ALA A 528 1.83 -9.36 -22.75
N GLN A 529 0.61 -8.91 -23.09
CA GLN A 529 0.36 -7.59 -23.65
C GLN A 529 0.65 -6.48 -22.62
N ALA A 530 0.30 -6.68 -21.35
CA ALA A 530 0.63 -5.76 -20.26
C ALA A 530 2.15 -5.60 -20.07
N LYS A 531 2.92 -6.68 -20.20
CA LYS A 531 4.38 -6.64 -20.11
C LYS A 531 4.98 -5.73 -21.19
N GLN A 532 4.54 -5.88 -22.44
CA GLN A 532 5.01 -5.05 -23.55
C GLN A 532 4.74 -3.57 -23.27
N ALA A 533 3.50 -3.25 -22.89
CA ALA A 533 3.13 -1.87 -22.61
C ALA A 533 3.88 -1.27 -21.40
N ARG A 534 4.17 -2.10 -20.38
CA ARG A 534 4.97 -1.70 -19.23
C ARG A 534 6.40 -1.32 -19.63
N MET A 535 7.01 -2.03 -20.58
CA MET A 535 8.36 -1.70 -21.05
C MET A 535 8.40 -0.35 -21.77
N GLU A 536 7.41 -0.06 -22.63
CA GLU A 536 7.31 1.25 -23.31
C GLU A 536 7.18 2.41 -22.31
N ILE A 537 6.38 2.22 -21.24
CA ILE A 537 6.27 3.24 -20.19
C ILE A 537 7.59 3.38 -19.40
N LEU A 538 8.29 2.29 -19.10
CA LEU A 538 9.60 2.35 -18.44
C LEU A 538 10.64 3.12 -19.27
N GLU A 539 10.62 2.96 -20.59
CA GLU A 539 11.47 3.73 -21.51
C GLU A 539 11.19 5.22 -21.41
N GLU A 540 9.92 5.65 -21.37
CA GLU A 540 9.56 7.05 -21.13
C GLU A 540 10.12 7.57 -19.80
N LEU A 541 9.88 6.86 -18.69
CA LEU A 541 10.32 7.30 -17.35
C LEU A 541 11.85 7.45 -17.28
N THR A 542 12.58 6.48 -17.85
CA THR A 542 14.05 6.48 -17.85
C THR A 542 14.65 7.47 -18.83
N SER A 543 13.91 7.87 -19.87
CA SER A 543 14.31 8.98 -20.75
C SER A 543 14.28 10.33 -20.03
N THR A 544 13.35 10.51 -19.09
CA THR A 544 13.22 11.73 -18.26
C THR A 544 14.23 11.76 -17.12
N ILE A 545 14.42 10.64 -16.44
CA ILE A 545 15.43 10.49 -15.38
C ILE A 545 16.04 9.09 -15.41
N ALA A 546 17.28 8.98 -15.88
CA ALA A 546 17.92 7.69 -16.15
C ALA A 546 18.20 6.86 -14.88
N ALA A 547 18.46 7.53 -13.75
CA ALA A 547 18.75 6.92 -12.46
C ALA A 547 18.35 7.88 -11.32
N PRO A 548 18.14 7.39 -10.08
CA PRO A 548 17.97 8.27 -8.93
C PRO A 548 19.09 9.31 -8.84
N ARG A 549 18.76 10.52 -8.36
CA ARG A 549 19.77 11.56 -8.12
C ARG A 549 20.80 11.08 -7.10
N GLU A 550 22.07 11.37 -7.36
CA GLU A 550 23.17 11.01 -6.45
C GLU A 550 23.10 11.80 -5.13
N GLU A 551 22.61 13.03 -5.18
CA GLU A 551 22.46 13.89 -4.01
C GLU A 551 20.98 14.10 -3.66
N LEU A 552 20.68 14.07 -2.36
CA LEU A 552 19.37 14.44 -1.84
C LEU A 552 19.11 15.94 -2.03
N SER A 553 17.83 16.30 -2.12
CA SER A 553 17.39 17.71 -2.14
C SER A 553 18.00 18.51 -0.99
N PRO A 554 18.38 19.79 -1.22
CA PRO A 554 18.89 20.66 -0.16
C PRO A 554 17.87 20.92 0.96
N TYR A 555 16.58 20.64 0.72
CA TYR A 555 15.52 20.75 1.71
C TYR A 555 15.28 19.44 2.48
N ALA A 556 15.80 18.32 1.98
CA ALA A 556 15.68 17.04 2.66
C ALA A 556 16.53 17.05 3.95
N PRO A 557 16.03 16.45 5.05
CA PRO A 557 16.86 16.23 6.21
C PRO A 557 18.04 15.34 5.82
N LYS A 558 19.25 15.73 6.17
CA LYS A 558 20.42 14.87 6.09
C LYS A 558 20.45 14.03 7.35
N ILE A 559 20.67 12.74 7.20
CA ILE A 559 20.77 11.79 8.31
C ILE A 559 22.17 11.20 8.29
N GLU A 560 22.86 11.27 9.41
CA GLU A 560 24.12 10.57 9.64
C GLU A 560 23.87 9.55 10.75
N MET A 561 24.35 8.33 10.54
CA MET A 561 24.27 7.26 11.53
C MET A 561 25.65 7.00 12.13
N ILE A 562 25.71 6.94 13.45
CA ILE A 562 26.92 6.54 14.18
C ILE A 562 26.60 5.36 15.10
N GLN A 563 27.59 4.50 15.31
CA GLN A 563 27.48 3.38 16.24
C GLN A 563 28.21 3.72 17.53
N ILE A 564 27.52 3.61 18.67
CA ILE A 564 28.10 3.72 20.00
C ILE A 564 27.99 2.38 20.73
N ASP A 565 28.76 2.21 21.80
CA ASP A 565 28.62 1.06 22.69
C ASP A 565 27.25 1.12 23.39
N PRO A 566 26.43 0.04 23.40
CA PRO A 566 25.16 0.00 24.12
C PRO A 566 25.26 0.40 25.60
N ALA A 567 26.38 0.12 26.26
CA ALA A 567 26.61 0.52 27.64
C ALA A 567 26.67 2.05 27.82
N LYS A 568 26.97 2.79 26.74
CA LYS A 568 27.14 4.25 26.70
C LYS A 568 25.88 5.02 26.31
N ILE A 569 24.80 4.34 25.92
CA ILE A 569 23.51 4.97 25.65
C ILE A 569 23.06 5.84 26.84
N LYS A 570 23.26 5.35 28.07
CA LYS A 570 22.91 6.10 29.30
C LYS A 570 23.68 7.40 29.46
N ASP A 571 24.93 7.45 29.00
CA ASP A 571 25.79 8.62 29.08
C ASP A 571 25.35 9.70 28.07
N VAL A 572 24.84 9.28 26.91
CA VAL A 572 24.32 10.18 25.86
C VAL A 572 22.92 10.71 26.21
N ILE A 573 22.02 9.84 26.71
CA ILE A 573 20.67 10.26 27.14
C ILE A 573 20.77 11.17 28.38
N GLY A 574 21.65 10.83 29.32
CA GLY A 574 21.78 11.54 30.58
C GLY A 574 20.62 11.27 31.55
N LYS A 575 20.59 12.02 32.67
CA LYS A 575 19.61 11.77 33.73
C LYS A 575 18.25 12.31 33.32
N GLY A 576 17.33 11.43 32.95
CA GLY A 576 15.98 11.82 32.52
C GLY A 576 15.95 12.51 31.15
N GLY A 577 16.95 12.27 30.30
CA GLY A 577 17.05 12.87 28.97
C GLY A 577 17.69 14.26 28.93
N ASP A 578 18.27 14.75 30.03
CA ASP A 578 18.83 16.10 30.11
C ASP A 578 19.95 16.37 29.08
N THR A 579 20.83 15.41 28.88
CA THR A 579 22.02 15.55 28.04
C THR A 579 21.64 15.52 26.57
N ILE A 580 20.81 14.56 26.15
CA ILE A 580 20.32 14.48 24.76
C ILE A 580 19.45 15.70 24.41
N ASN A 581 18.57 16.14 25.32
CA ASN A 581 17.78 17.36 25.09
C ASN A 581 18.66 18.60 24.99
N GLY A 582 19.75 18.69 25.78
CA GLY A 582 20.72 19.78 25.67
C GLY A 582 21.43 19.81 24.32
N ILE A 583 21.80 18.65 23.76
CA ILE A 583 22.39 18.56 22.41
C ILE A 583 21.37 19.01 21.35
N ILE A 584 20.12 18.54 21.47
CA ILE A 584 19.02 18.90 20.56
C ILE A 584 18.75 20.41 20.62
N GLU A 585 18.70 21.02 21.80
CA GLU A 585 18.51 22.46 21.96
C GLU A 585 19.67 23.29 21.39
N GLU A 586 20.92 22.83 21.57
CA GLU A 586 22.10 23.55 21.10
C GLU A 586 22.29 23.46 19.58
N THR A 587 21.94 22.33 18.98
CA THR A 587 22.25 22.03 17.56
C THR A 587 21.01 22.07 16.66
N GLY A 588 19.80 22.00 17.22
CA GLY A 588 18.55 21.92 16.48
C GLY A 588 18.36 20.62 15.69
N VAL A 589 19.21 19.62 15.91
CA VAL A 589 19.12 18.31 15.25
C VAL A 589 18.07 17.44 15.95
N LYS A 590 17.53 16.45 15.23
CA LYS A 590 16.78 15.34 15.81
C LYS A 590 17.75 14.18 16.06
N ILE A 591 17.67 13.56 17.23
CA ILE A 591 18.51 12.43 17.62
C ILE A 591 17.57 11.28 18.00
N ASP A 592 17.80 10.12 17.39
CA ASP A 592 17.15 8.87 17.76
C ASP A 592 18.24 7.84 18.11
N ILE A 593 18.03 7.08 19.19
CA ILE A 593 19.01 6.12 19.70
C ILE A 593 18.28 4.80 19.97
N ASP A 594 18.68 3.74 19.26
CA ASP A 594 18.14 2.41 19.48
C ASP A 594 18.79 1.70 20.69
N GLN A 595 18.28 0.52 21.03
CA GLN A 595 18.82 -0.27 22.15
C GLN A 595 20.18 -0.92 21.84
N ASP A 596 20.54 -1.02 20.56
CA ASP A 596 21.77 -1.62 20.07
C ASP A 596 22.91 -0.58 19.91
N GLY A 597 22.65 0.69 20.23
CA GLY A 597 23.63 1.77 20.22
C GLY A 597 23.78 2.45 18.86
N LYS A 598 22.87 2.25 17.92
CA LYS A 598 22.80 3.02 16.68
C LYS A 598 22.15 4.37 16.97
N VAL A 599 22.86 5.44 16.63
CA VAL A 599 22.39 6.82 16.82
C VAL A 599 22.18 7.47 15.47
N SER A 600 20.92 7.82 15.16
CA SER A 600 20.53 8.56 13.97
C SER A 600 20.43 10.06 14.29
N ILE A 601 21.22 10.88 13.60
CA ILE A 601 21.25 12.34 13.80
C ILE A 601 20.78 13.01 12.51
N ALA A 602 19.67 13.75 12.60
CA ALA A 602 19.00 14.32 11.45
C ALA A 602 18.85 15.85 11.54
N SER A 603 19.23 16.57 10.48
CA SER A 603 18.96 18.01 10.33
C SER A 603 19.06 18.44 8.87
N SER A 604 18.48 19.60 8.53
CA SER A 604 18.73 20.24 7.23
C SER A 604 20.14 20.85 7.13
N ASP A 605 20.80 21.11 8.27
CA ASP A 605 22.13 21.71 8.34
C ASP A 605 23.21 20.66 8.66
N LYS A 606 24.12 20.44 7.70
CA LYS A 606 25.21 19.46 7.82
C LYS A 606 26.21 19.85 8.92
N GLU A 607 26.44 21.14 9.16
CA GLU A 607 27.38 21.58 10.19
C GLU A 607 26.85 21.24 11.59
N MET A 608 25.54 21.38 11.80
CA MET A 608 24.90 21.04 13.07
C MET A 608 24.92 19.53 13.34
N ILE A 609 24.75 18.71 12.30
CA ILE A 609 24.89 17.24 12.42
C ILE A 609 26.29 16.89 12.88
N GLN A 610 27.33 17.43 12.23
CA GLN A 610 28.72 17.15 12.58
C GLN A 610 29.06 17.65 14.00
N LYS A 611 28.47 18.77 14.42
CA LYS A 611 28.60 19.26 15.80
C LYS A 611 27.97 18.29 16.81
N ALA A 612 26.77 17.78 16.53
CA ALA A 612 26.10 16.80 17.38
C ALA A 612 26.85 15.47 17.44
N ILE A 613 27.33 14.95 16.30
CA ILE A 613 28.19 13.76 16.22
C ILE A 613 29.40 13.94 17.14
N LYS A 614 30.12 15.05 17.00
CA LYS A 614 31.32 15.31 17.81
C LYS A 614 31.02 15.33 19.31
N ILE A 615 29.89 15.92 19.72
CA ILE A 615 29.49 15.92 21.13
C ILE A 615 29.22 14.49 21.62
N ILE A 616 28.51 13.67 20.82
CA ILE A 616 28.21 12.28 21.17
C ILE A 616 29.48 11.44 21.20
N GLU A 617 30.37 11.58 20.22
CA GLU A 617 31.67 10.91 20.20
C GLU A 617 32.51 11.27 21.42
N ASP A 618 32.56 12.55 21.81
CA ASP A 618 33.29 13.00 23.00
C ASP A 618 32.69 12.44 24.31
N LEU A 619 31.37 12.24 24.37
CA LEU A 619 30.67 11.60 25.51
C LEU A 619 30.90 10.09 25.57
N THR A 620 30.97 9.44 24.41
CA THR A 620 31.11 7.99 24.29
C THR A 620 32.55 7.52 24.17
N LYS A 621 33.50 8.46 24.04
CA LYS A 621 34.92 8.18 23.89
C LYS A 621 35.44 7.34 25.04
N GLU A 622 36.05 6.22 24.69
CA GLU A 622 36.72 5.35 25.64
C GLU A 622 38.21 5.64 25.68
N VAL A 623 38.75 5.66 26.89
CA VAL A 623 40.19 5.78 27.09
C VAL A 623 40.80 4.42 26.80
N LYS A 624 41.56 4.28 25.70
CA LYS A 624 42.20 3.02 25.31
C LYS A 624 43.64 2.94 25.83
N VAL A 625 44.05 1.74 26.26
CA VAL A 625 45.44 1.47 26.64
C VAL A 625 46.34 1.64 25.40
N GLY A 626 47.38 2.45 25.53
CA GLY A 626 48.34 2.77 24.46
C GLY A 626 48.07 4.07 23.70
N GLU A 627 46.89 4.69 23.85
CA GLU A 627 46.61 5.99 23.22
C GLU A 627 47.24 7.16 23.99
N VAL A 628 47.56 8.23 23.26
CA VAL A 628 48.15 9.46 23.78
C VAL A 628 47.08 10.54 23.84
N TYR A 629 46.96 11.19 24.98
CA TYR A 629 46.00 12.25 25.23
C TYR A 629 46.71 13.52 25.69
N LEU A 630 46.25 14.68 25.22
CA LEU A 630 46.60 15.97 25.80
C LEU A 630 45.60 16.24 26.93
N GLY A 631 46.04 16.08 28.18
CA GLY A 631 45.16 16.18 29.34
C GLY A 631 45.58 17.28 30.29
N LYS A 632 44.61 17.81 31.04
CA LYS A 632 44.84 18.91 32.01
C LYS A 632 44.99 18.37 33.42
N VAL A 633 46.01 18.83 34.15
CA VAL A 633 46.22 18.44 35.55
C VAL A 633 45.12 19.04 36.43
N VAL A 634 44.25 18.18 36.97
CA VAL A 634 43.10 18.60 37.79
C VAL A 634 43.37 18.49 39.28
N ARG A 635 44.23 17.56 39.71
CA ARG A 635 44.60 17.37 41.12
C ARG A 635 46.02 16.84 41.23
N ILE A 636 46.77 17.34 42.21
CA ILE A 636 48.13 16.87 42.51
C ILE A 636 48.14 16.26 43.90
N GLU A 637 48.72 15.07 44.02
CA GLU A 637 48.94 14.35 45.29
C GLU A 637 50.42 14.02 45.43
N LYS A 638 50.85 13.66 46.65
CA LYS A 638 52.27 13.34 46.94
C LYS A 638 52.84 12.20 46.09
N PHE A 639 52.00 11.30 45.59
CA PHE A 639 52.39 10.11 44.84
C PHE A 639 52.12 10.21 43.32
N GLY A 640 51.48 11.29 42.85
CA GLY A 640 51.20 11.45 41.42
C GLY A 640 50.28 12.63 41.11
N ALA A 641 50.08 12.88 39.81
CA ALA A 641 49.17 13.89 39.30
C ALA A 641 47.97 13.24 38.61
N PHE A 642 46.76 13.69 38.93
CA PHE A 642 45.55 13.33 38.22
C PHE A 642 45.37 14.27 37.03
N VAL A 643 45.31 13.68 35.85
CA VAL A 643 45.16 14.37 34.58
C VAL A 643 43.80 14.00 34.01
N ASN A 644 42.97 15.01 33.74
CA ASN A 644 41.69 14.80 33.06
C ASN A 644 41.97 14.55 31.58
N LEU A 645 41.53 13.39 31.10
CA LEU A 645 41.76 12.92 29.72
C LEU A 645 40.59 13.28 28.82
N ILE A 646 39.38 13.04 29.33
CA ILE A 646 38.09 13.37 28.73
C ILE A 646 37.12 13.74 29.86
N LYS A 647 35.99 14.36 29.50
CA LYS A 647 34.97 14.82 30.45
C LYS A 647 34.53 13.65 31.36
N GLY A 648 34.82 13.75 32.66
CA GLY A 648 34.45 12.75 33.67
C GLY A 648 35.40 11.55 33.84
N LYS A 649 36.49 11.43 33.07
CA LYS A 649 37.53 10.40 33.29
C LYS A 649 38.90 11.02 33.57
N ASP A 650 39.39 10.79 34.78
CA ASP A 650 40.72 11.19 35.24
C ASP A 650 41.66 9.98 35.25
N GLY A 651 42.88 10.15 34.76
CA GLY A 651 43.95 9.17 34.90
C GLY A 651 45.05 9.64 35.83
N LEU A 652 45.72 8.70 36.50
CA LEU A 652 46.82 8.98 37.43
C LEU A 652 48.16 8.82 36.72
N VAL A 653 48.95 9.89 36.68
CA VAL A 653 50.39 9.81 36.38
C VAL A 653 51.14 9.65 37.70
N HIS A 654 51.66 8.45 37.95
CA HIS A 654 52.47 8.20 39.15
C HIS A 654 53.77 9.01 39.11
N ILE A 655 54.32 9.40 40.27
CA ILE A 655 55.55 10.22 40.37
C ILE A 655 56.74 9.65 39.59
N SER A 656 56.81 8.32 39.46
CA SER A 656 57.87 7.62 38.70
C SER A 656 57.67 7.64 37.17
N GLN A 657 56.51 8.07 36.69
CA GLN A 657 56.12 8.12 35.28
C GLN A 657 55.99 9.57 34.75
N LEU A 658 56.38 10.56 35.55
CA LEU A 658 56.26 12.00 35.25
C LEU A 658 57.44 12.57 34.43
N SER A 659 58.66 12.05 34.62
CA SER A 659 59.88 12.52 33.95
C SER A 659 60.92 11.40 33.81
N ASN A 660 61.93 11.61 32.94
CA ASN A 660 63.09 10.72 32.82
C ASN A 660 64.05 10.82 34.01
N ASP A 661 64.09 11.99 34.66
CA ASP A 661 64.93 12.28 35.83
C ASP A 661 64.26 11.90 37.15
N ARG A 662 65.06 11.78 38.22
CA ARG A 662 64.55 11.48 39.57
C ARG A 662 63.76 12.67 40.12
N VAL A 663 62.45 12.52 40.18
CA VAL A 663 61.51 13.53 40.70
C VAL A 663 61.35 13.35 42.22
N ASN A 664 61.62 14.40 43.00
CA ASN A 664 61.43 14.38 44.47
C ASN A 664 60.02 14.83 44.88
N LYS A 665 59.42 15.79 44.17
CA LYS A 665 58.01 16.20 44.34
C LYS A 665 57.32 16.33 42.99
N VAL A 666 56.05 15.95 42.92
CA VAL A 666 55.23 16.06 41.70
C VAL A 666 55.12 17.51 41.22
N GLU A 667 55.06 18.45 42.16
CA GLU A 667 54.95 19.90 41.93
C GLU A 667 56.19 20.50 41.24
N ASP A 668 57.33 19.79 41.26
CA ASP A 668 58.56 20.21 40.58
C ASP A 668 58.45 20.05 39.06
N VAL A 669 57.50 19.23 38.58
CA VAL A 669 57.40 18.82 37.17
C VAL A 669 56.10 19.27 36.52
N VAL A 670 54.99 19.31 37.27
CA VAL A 670 53.67 19.73 36.77
C VAL A 670 52.95 20.59 37.80
N LYS A 671 52.23 21.61 37.34
CA LYS A 671 51.37 22.47 38.16
C LYS A 671 49.90 22.17 37.91
N LEU A 672 49.08 22.52 38.89
CA LEU A 672 47.63 22.38 38.78
C LEU A 672 47.13 23.29 37.66
N GLY A 673 46.46 22.70 36.68
CA GLY A 673 46.01 23.38 35.47
C GLY A 673 46.93 23.25 34.24
N ASP A 674 48.11 22.64 34.35
CA ASP A 674 49.00 22.42 33.20
C ASP A 674 48.42 21.41 32.21
N GLU A 675 48.64 21.63 30.91
CA GLU A 675 48.32 20.68 29.84
C GLU A 675 49.56 19.81 29.55
N VAL A 676 49.40 18.49 29.67
CA VAL A 676 50.49 17.52 29.51
C VAL A 676 50.09 16.38 28.57
N LEU A 677 51.00 16.02 27.66
CA LEU A 677 50.87 14.82 26.83
C LEU A 677 51.17 13.57 27.66
N VAL A 678 50.21 12.65 27.71
CA VAL A 678 50.25 11.45 28.54
C VAL A 678 49.74 10.24 27.77
N LYS A 679 50.45 9.11 27.86
CA LYS A 679 50.08 7.84 27.25
C LYS A 679 49.41 6.94 28.28
N VAL A 680 48.30 6.30 27.93
CA VAL A 680 47.64 5.33 28.81
C VAL A 680 48.45 4.04 28.83
N THR A 681 48.94 3.65 30.00
CA THR A 681 49.77 2.44 30.14
C THR A 681 48.96 1.22 30.54
N GLU A 682 47.95 1.41 31.39
CA GLU A 682 47.16 0.31 31.94
C GLU A 682 45.82 0.84 32.46
N ILE A 683 44.77 0.03 32.36
CA ILE A 683 43.51 0.23 33.06
C ILE A 683 43.37 -0.94 34.02
N ASP A 684 43.32 -0.66 35.33
CA ASP A 684 43.29 -1.71 36.34
C ASP A 684 41.91 -2.39 36.44
N LYS A 685 41.83 -3.49 37.20
CA LYS A 685 40.59 -4.25 37.42
C LYS A 685 39.47 -3.46 38.14
N GLN A 686 39.77 -2.28 38.68
CA GLN A 686 38.82 -1.37 39.31
C GLN A 686 38.45 -0.19 38.38
N GLY A 687 38.91 -0.19 37.13
CA GLY A 687 38.63 0.85 36.14
C GLY A 687 39.49 2.12 36.29
N ARG A 688 40.56 2.09 37.10
CA ARG A 688 41.47 3.23 37.26
C ARG A 688 42.49 3.27 36.12
N VAL A 689 42.61 4.43 35.49
CA VAL A 689 43.49 4.65 34.33
C VAL A 689 44.87 5.11 34.81
N ASN A 690 45.91 4.33 34.51
CA ASN A 690 47.30 4.69 34.76
C ASN A 690 47.93 5.32 33.51
N LEU A 691 48.62 6.43 33.72
CA LEU A 691 49.19 7.27 32.67
C LEU A 691 50.71 7.38 32.81
N SER A 692 51.39 7.53 31.67
CA SER A 692 52.82 7.84 31.62
C SER A 692 53.10 9.04 30.73
N ARG A 693 53.69 10.08 31.33
CA ARG A 693 54.29 11.20 30.61
C ARG A 693 55.70 10.84 30.12
N LYS A 694 56.41 9.99 30.86
CA LYS A 694 57.75 9.50 30.53
C LYS A 694 57.79 8.81 29.17
N ALA A 695 56.76 8.02 28.84
CA ALA A 695 56.64 7.35 27.54
C ALA A 695 56.61 8.33 26.35
N MET A 696 56.18 9.58 26.55
CA MET A 696 56.18 10.62 25.50
C MET A 696 57.49 11.41 25.44
N LEU A 697 58.21 11.50 26.56
CA LEU A 697 59.51 12.18 26.62
C LEU A 697 60.65 11.37 25.96
N THR A 698 60.39 10.12 25.56
CA THR A 698 61.35 9.24 24.88
C THR A 698 61.21 9.23 23.35
N GLU A 699 60.08 9.67 22.79
CA GLU A 699 59.85 9.66 21.32
C GLU A 699 60.37 10.93 20.60
N ASP A 700 60.61 12.04 21.29
CA ASP A 700 61.26 13.25 20.73
C ASP A 700 62.80 13.09 20.49
N GLY A 701 63.32 11.85 20.52
CA GLY A 701 64.74 11.54 20.46
C GLY A 701 65.23 10.78 19.23
N SER A 702 64.36 10.41 18.27
CA SER A 702 64.73 9.53 17.15
C SER A 702 64.30 10.03 15.76
N GLU A 703 64.49 11.30 15.47
CA GLU A 703 64.73 11.77 14.10
C GLU A 703 66.10 12.44 14.02
N LYS A 704 67.14 11.61 13.86
CA LYS A 704 68.42 12.05 13.29
C LYS A 704 68.87 11.09 12.21
N GLU A 705 68.92 11.64 11.01
CA GLU A 705 69.85 11.33 9.93
C GLU A 705 69.90 9.86 9.46
N THR A 706 69.21 9.61 8.35
CA THR A 706 69.81 8.80 7.29
C THR A 706 69.50 9.43 5.95
N LYS A 707 70.54 9.56 5.13
CA LYS A 707 70.59 10.20 3.80
C LYS A 707 69.60 9.63 2.80
#